data_AF-A0A8W8IPF3-F1
#
_entry.id   AF-A0A8W8IPF3-F1
#
_cell.length_a   1.000
_cell.length_b   1.000
_cell.length_c   1.000
_cell.angle_alpha   90.00
_cell.angle_beta   90.00
_cell.angle_gamma   90.00
#
_symmetry.space_group_name_H-M   'P 1'
#
loop_
_entity.id
_entity.type
_entity.pdbx_description
1 polymer ?
#
loop_
_entity_poly.entity_id
_entity_poly.type
_entity_poly.pdbx_seq_one_letter_code
_entity_poly.pdbx_strand_id
1 'polypeptide(L)'
;MDQRRSFFGDTSTNATDASFSFNGGIRSQFDSREVSSLRGDEKRKHSERRSLNIQKSLQILDDSVSSPSLRSRTGGLRRASYAPKSLTPSSKYDTSVQFTPSRTQQFSQNESQIGRQMASSTMYGQSMLTNMGEEFTEEITTTNVALLLDEDPGISACRGMYRDFLQCMKDRPSETQVFDLLSDYERVCQEQVVYMYKLVNRAASRSEPKYQKTFNMLHMLEMEKHTWQLINVLFHDRLEKELQDMQMAVDDISPLTSMKQSEQQAVTKLFDKDSTIRESQLVIDWLEKCAHDVMDNYGDNVKFFSDRAVAWENTLHKLKKSGGVTYGNERPLVTEMDPDAPFRQKKMLDDLDQEDEGRLLQYLFICLRAGQIEKAQEVCKSHGQAWRAATLEGWRLYHDPNFEGPNGQIDPVVGNPYRVVWKSMCWAMASDTKYDVYEKSLYGALSGNLRAMLPVCKSWSDHVWAHYKVLVDIRAETEIRTMCAVDKSLDIPQEYWDQPSDPESIFNRIEANENVQRESQDFYHVIQKWVILGDVEKLLDVMAQWIRGQENTLPQHLIRFMAHVVLFLRSTQHRVNEDKCNVVLEAYVKYLIEEDHKELVSFYVSKLPPAAQVHWYALFLEGITDVDEKQMCLQLAEEVCLDIPQITKTVVENIRNKSGGGLAAGEGLSLDVTVTEEDKTKIAAIDWLVFDTAQRAEAMKQANAVMRTFIAVQKLTAAREVFNKLPVDSIDIIYRNWHLQTGTDELSADDENAIREYLCTKAYLDAMDGFNEWFNKFHHTKPAEPSAPHAASFTEKVAFEHRLKQYDQELERWQRGLLAQTENTTKLIYNVLLFANGGWMVDQREDDSDSGRKQQLESLRQLTIPRLCFLLHDILHKTEQYGACLQIADHVASEQFTLYKVFRQDELQHLLHLLRESSVAVLNQNKDPLGYEIE
;
A
#
# COMPACT_ATOMS: atom_id res chain seq x y z
N MET A 1 -47.08 44.54 7.99
CA MET A 1 -47.18 43.23 8.66
C MET A 1 -45.76 42.68 8.79
N ASP A 2 -44.88 43.37 9.53
CA ASP A 2 -44.76 43.40 11.01
C ASP A 2 -44.24 42.04 11.53
N GLN A 3 -43.12 41.88 12.23
CA GLN A 3 -42.30 42.76 13.11
C GLN A 3 -40.82 42.27 13.03
N ARG A 4 -39.77 43.09 12.90
CA ARG A 4 -39.09 44.02 13.85
C ARG A 4 -38.55 43.38 15.16
N ARG A 5 -37.22 43.32 15.30
CA ARG A 5 -36.47 44.21 16.22
C ARG A 5 -34.94 44.13 16.04
N SER A 6 -34.37 45.31 15.77
CA SER A 6 -32.97 45.77 15.86
C SER A 6 -32.67 46.40 17.22
N PHE A 7 -31.39 46.56 17.59
CA PHE A 7 -30.73 47.73 18.26
C PHE A 7 -29.27 47.29 18.58
N PHE A 8 -28.19 47.77 17.96
CA PHE A 8 -27.47 49.08 17.95
C PHE A 8 -26.97 49.61 19.30
N GLY A 9 -25.69 49.98 19.36
CA GLY A 9 -25.17 50.99 20.30
C GLY A 9 -23.67 50.93 20.65
N ASP A 10 -22.85 51.66 19.89
CA ASP A 10 -21.43 52.01 20.12
C ASP A 10 -21.14 52.75 21.44
N THR A 11 -19.86 52.80 21.87
CA THR A 11 -19.09 54.07 22.09
C THR A 11 -17.58 53.86 22.32
N SER A 12 -16.80 54.35 21.35
CA SER A 12 -15.51 55.10 21.32
C SER A 12 -14.69 55.51 22.57
N THR A 13 -13.40 55.84 22.27
CA THR A 13 -12.39 56.75 22.92
C THR A 13 -11.36 56.08 23.85
N ASN A 14 -10.04 56.30 23.88
CA ASN A 14 -9.03 57.26 23.33
C ASN A 14 -7.67 56.52 23.27
N ALA A 15 -6.81 56.60 22.24
CA ALA A 15 -5.82 57.64 21.94
C ALA A 15 -4.86 58.02 23.09
N THR A 16 -3.56 57.70 22.94
CA THR A 16 -2.43 58.67 22.98
C THR A 16 -1.11 58.01 22.54
N ASP A 17 -0.54 58.60 21.49
CA ASP A 17 0.85 58.54 21.02
C ASP A 17 1.87 59.09 22.05
N ALA A 18 3.14 58.76 21.79
CA ALA A 18 4.38 59.57 21.96
C ALA A 18 5.47 58.86 22.80
N SER A 19 6.79 58.94 22.57
CA SER A 19 7.72 59.22 21.46
C SER A 19 9.09 59.53 22.11
N PHE A 20 10.22 59.24 21.43
CA PHE A 20 11.60 59.75 21.67
C PHE A 20 12.34 59.30 22.95
N SER A 21 13.67 59.18 23.06
CA SER A 21 14.81 59.07 22.13
C SER A 21 16.12 58.97 22.95
N PHE A 22 17.16 58.51 22.27
CA PHE A 22 18.60 58.41 22.57
C PHE A 22 19.35 59.52 23.35
N ASN A 23 20.52 59.10 23.87
CA ASN A 23 21.78 59.80 24.24
C ASN A 23 22.11 59.77 25.75
N GLY A 24 23.32 59.51 26.24
CA GLY A 24 24.64 59.27 25.64
C GLY A 24 25.75 59.50 26.69
N GLY A 25 26.91 58.85 26.54
CA GLY A 25 28.22 59.24 27.14
C GLY A 25 28.55 58.70 28.54
N ILE A 26 29.80 58.41 28.96
CA ILE A 26 31.17 58.60 28.47
C ILE A 26 32.10 57.64 29.27
N ARG A 27 33.23 57.23 28.68
CA ARG A 27 34.39 56.48 29.21
C ARG A 27 35.02 57.08 30.49
N SER A 28 35.58 56.24 31.39
CA SER A 28 37.04 56.06 31.55
C SER A 28 37.42 55.05 32.64
N GLN A 29 38.51 54.35 32.37
CA GLN A 29 39.24 53.36 33.17
C GLN A 29 39.68 53.85 34.56
N PHE A 30 39.74 52.96 35.55
CA PHE A 30 40.97 52.74 36.32
C PHE A 30 41.02 51.31 36.89
N ASP A 31 42.23 50.78 36.81
CA ASP A 31 42.67 49.42 37.09
C ASP A 31 42.83 49.18 38.59
N SER A 32 42.39 48.03 39.09
CA SER A 32 42.86 47.48 40.37
C SER A 32 42.83 45.96 40.32
N ARG A 33 43.80 45.41 39.59
CA ARG A 33 44.46 44.14 39.92
C ARG A 33 44.91 44.17 41.38
N GLU A 34 44.42 43.22 42.18
CA GLU A 34 45.04 42.62 43.40
C GLU A 34 44.00 42.19 44.46
N VAL A 35 42.94 41.44 44.12
CA VAL A 35 42.21 40.63 45.15
C VAL A 35 41.60 39.33 44.60
N SER A 36 42.21 38.69 43.59
CA SER A 36 41.71 37.41 43.04
C SER A 36 42.73 36.27 43.00
N SER A 37 43.94 36.47 43.55
CA SER A 37 45.01 35.45 43.55
C SER A 37 44.95 34.45 44.71
N LEU A 38 43.94 34.48 45.59
CA LEU A 38 43.86 33.59 46.77
C LEU A 38 42.65 32.63 46.80
N ARG A 39 41.86 32.55 45.71
CA ARG A 39 40.78 31.55 45.57
C ARG A 39 40.98 30.53 44.44
N GLY A 40 42.09 30.62 43.72
CA GLY A 40 42.44 29.69 42.62
C GLY A 40 43.24 28.45 43.04
N ASP A 41 43.97 28.51 44.16
CA ASP A 41 44.92 27.45 44.54
C ASP A 41 44.33 26.30 45.37
N GLU A 42 43.13 26.44 45.94
CA GLU A 42 42.46 25.33 46.63
C GLU A 42 41.64 24.43 45.69
N LYS A 43 41.19 24.93 44.54
CA LYS A 43 40.44 24.11 43.56
C LYS A 43 41.34 23.29 42.62
N ARG A 44 42.61 23.67 42.43
CA ARG A 44 43.58 22.87 41.63
C ARG A 44 44.12 21.65 42.39
N LYS A 45 44.31 21.73 43.71
CA LYS A 45 44.81 20.59 44.52
C LYS A 45 43.80 19.46 44.72
N HIS A 46 42.51 19.69 44.46
CA HIS A 46 41.49 18.64 44.56
C HIS A 46 41.28 17.85 43.26
N SER A 47 41.68 18.42 42.11
CA SER A 47 41.57 17.80 40.78
C SER A 47 42.74 16.84 40.48
N GLU A 48 43.95 17.11 40.99
CA GLU A 48 45.13 16.26 40.74
C GLU A 48 45.18 14.98 41.59
N ARG A 49 44.31 14.83 42.60
CA ARG A 49 44.22 13.60 43.42
C ARG A 49 43.24 12.54 42.89
N ARG A 50 42.38 12.88 41.91
CA ARG A 50 41.45 11.91 41.29
C ARG A 50 42.01 11.25 40.01
N SER A 51 42.96 11.87 39.33
CA SER A 51 43.59 11.34 38.11
C SER A 51 44.68 10.28 38.37
N LEU A 52 45.22 10.19 39.59
CA LEU A 52 46.30 9.26 39.95
C LEU A 52 45.86 7.84 40.35
N ASN A 53 44.56 7.57 40.49
CA ASN A 53 44.03 6.25 40.87
C ASN A 53 43.38 5.45 39.73
N ILE A 54 43.16 6.06 38.56
CA ILE A 54 42.59 5.35 37.38
C ILE A 54 43.70 4.88 36.42
N GLN A 55 44.85 5.57 36.39
CA GLN A 55 46.03 5.16 35.63
C GLN A 55 46.80 3.96 36.24
N LYS A 56 46.52 3.56 37.49
CA LYS A 56 47.13 2.37 38.12
C LYS A 56 46.33 1.08 37.94
N SER A 57 45.08 1.15 37.48
CA SER A 57 44.22 -0.03 37.26
C SER A 57 44.16 -0.50 35.81
N LEU A 58 44.74 0.26 34.87
CA LEU A 58 44.78 -0.05 33.43
C LEU A 58 46.15 -0.56 32.94
N GLN A 59 47.10 -0.80 33.84
CA GLN A 59 48.48 -1.23 33.50
C GLN A 59 48.78 -2.71 33.82
N ILE A 60 47.75 -3.55 33.97
CA ILE A 60 47.91 -4.99 34.31
C ILE A 60 47.09 -5.92 33.39
N LEU A 61 46.54 -5.45 32.27
CA LEU A 61 45.77 -6.31 31.34
C LEU A 61 46.06 -6.06 29.86
N ASP A 62 47.29 -5.64 29.52
CA ASP A 62 47.71 -5.52 28.12
C ASP A 62 49.13 -6.05 27.89
N ASP A 63 49.36 -7.30 28.29
CA ASP A 63 50.52 -8.09 27.87
C ASP A 63 50.08 -9.55 27.66
N SER A 64 49.39 -9.83 26.55
CA SER A 64 49.51 -11.12 25.83
C SER A 64 48.74 -11.15 24.49
N VAL A 65 49.53 -11.25 23.42
CA VAL A 65 49.22 -11.81 22.08
C VAL A 65 48.76 -10.86 20.96
N SER A 66 49.75 -10.17 20.37
CA SER A 66 50.22 -10.29 18.97
C SER A 66 49.24 -10.63 17.81
N SER A 67 48.92 -9.62 16.98
CA SER A 67 49.23 -9.41 15.52
C SER A 67 49.10 -10.56 14.48
N PRO A 68 49.08 -10.28 13.14
CA PRO A 68 48.57 -9.14 12.35
C PRO A 68 47.82 -9.55 11.05
N SER A 69 47.08 -8.63 10.39
CA SER A 69 46.78 -8.78 8.94
C SER A 69 46.51 -7.45 8.22
N LEU A 70 47.51 -7.07 7.43
CA LEU A 70 47.53 -6.54 6.06
C LEU A 70 46.54 -5.45 5.57
N ARG A 71 47.19 -4.39 5.07
CA ARG A 71 46.72 -3.28 4.23
C ARG A 71 46.29 -3.72 2.83
N SER A 72 45.31 -3.02 2.25
CA SER A 72 45.32 -2.57 0.84
C SER A 72 44.26 -1.46 0.67
N ARG A 73 44.65 -0.18 0.57
CA ARG A 73 44.93 0.61 -0.65
C ARG A 73 43.74 0.84 -1.59
N THR A 74 43.29 2.10 -1.53
CA THR A 74 42.48 2.90 -2.44
C THR A 74 42.96 2.90 -3.89
N GLY A 75 42.02 2.92 -4.84
CA GLY A 75 42.24 3.27 -6.25
C GLY A 75 40.93 3.76 -6.88
N GLY A 76 40.93 4.98 -7.40
CA GLY A 76 39.74 5.65 -7.96
C GLY A 76 39.57 5.52 -9.47
N LEU A 77 38.36 5.96 -9.88
CA LEU A 77 37.97 6.63 -11.13
C LEU A 77 38.37 6.01 -12.48
N ARG A 78 37.36 5.64 -13.28
CA ARG A 78 37.26 6.04 -14.69
C ARG A 78 35.81 5.98 -15.22
N ARG A 79 35.42 7.11 -15.81
CA ARG A 79 34.17 7.42 -16.52
C ARG A 79 34.28 6.88 -17.95
N ALA A 80 33.24 6.24 -18.47
CA ALA A 80 33.08 6.00 -19.91
C ALA A 80 31.58 6.07 -20.26
N SER A 81 31.25 7.13 -20.98
CA SER A 81 29.97 7.43 -21.62
C SER A 81 29.78 6.58 -22.87
N TYR A 82 28.66 5.86 -22.99
CA TYR A 82 28.11 5.41 -24.27
C TYR A 82 26.59 5.40 -24.20
N ALA A 83 25.96 6.12 -25.14
CA ALA A 83 24.54 6.37 -25.22
C ALA A 83 23.74 5.11 -25.65
N PRO A 84 22.58 4.84 -25.04
CA PRO A 84 21.64 3.86 -25.57
C PRO A 84 20.80 4.49 -26.68
N LYS A 85 20.75 3.79 -27.82
CA LYS A 85 19.88 4.10 -28.95
C LYS A 85 18.42 3.88 -28.52
N SER A 86 17.57 4.84 -28.87
CA SER A 86 16.11 4.78 -28.79
C SER A 86 15.57 3.51 -29.44
N LEU A 87 14.95 2.65 -28.65
CA LEU A 87 14.15 1.51 -29.11
C LEU A 87 12.68 1.95 -29.05
N THR A 88 12.11 2.22 -30.22
CA THR A 88 10.67 2.48 -30.39
C THR A 88 9.92 1.14 -30.39
N PRO A 89 8.87 0.95 -29.58
CA PRO A 89 8.06 -0.27 -29.64
C PRO A 89 7.20 -0.27 -30.91
N SER A 90 7.39 -1.30 -31.72
CA SER A 90 6.63 -1.56 -32.94
C SER A 90 5.32 -2.29 -32.60
N SER A 91 4.20 -1.70 -32.98
CA SER A 91 2.90 -2.37 -33.03
C SER A 91 2.64 -2.80 -34.48
N LYS A 92 2.30 -4.07 -34.69
CA LYS A 92 2.06 -4.73 -35.99
C LYS A 92 0.58 -4.76 -36.41
N TYR A 93 -0.24 -3.87 -35.86
CA TYR A 93 -1.68 -3.82 -36.14
C TYR A 93 -1.97 -2.66 -37.07
N ASP A 94 -1.72 -2.88 -38.36
CA ASP A 94 -1.72 -1.87 -39.41
C ASP A 94 -3.09 -1.76 -40.10
N THR A 95 -4.15 -1.52 -39.32
CA THR A 95 -5.53 -1.52 -39.83
C THR A 95 -6.47 -0.48 -39.24
N SER A 96 -5.96 0.36 -38.32
CA SER A 96 -6.61 1.63 -37.97
C SER A 96 -6.51 2.72 -39.03
N VAL A 97 -6.09 2.32 -40.24
CA VAL A 97 -6.02 3.12 -41.46
C VAL A 97 -7.41 3.49 -41.97
N GLN A 98 -8.44 3.68 -41.14
CA GLN A 98 -9.68 4.29 -41.64
C GLN A 98 -9.40 5.68 -42.23
N PHE A 99 -8.37 6.36 -41.70
CA PHE A 99 -8.13 7.77 -41.97
C PHE A 99 -6.65 8.22 -41.88
N THR A 100 -5.69 7.38 -41.46
CA THR A 100 -4.26 7.76 -41.30
C THR A 100 -3.38 7.40 -42.54
N PRO A 101 -2.29 8.15 -42.81
CA PRO A 101 -1.42 7.89 -43.96
C PRO A 101 -0.42 6.77 -43.71
N SER A 102 -0.33 5.84 -44.67
CA SER A 102 0.58 4.70 -44.67
C SER A 102 2.04 5.15 -44.73
N ARG A 103 2.87 4.75 -43.77
CA ARG A 103 4.34 4.85 -43.88
C ARG A 103 4.92 3.45 -44.04
N THR A 104 5.14 3.06 -45.29
CA THR A 104 5.58 1.73 -45.72
C THR A 104 6.93 1.31 -45.10
N GLN A 105 6.99 0.19 -44.38
CA GLN A 105 8.22 -0.57 -44.12
C GLN A 105 7.97 -2.08 -44.29
N GLN A 106 8.84 -2.76 -45.04
CA GLN A 106 8.72 -4.17 -45.45
C GLN A 106 9.28 -5.18 -44.41
N PHE A 107 8.97 -6.47 -44.63
CA PHE A 107 9.51 -7.74 -44.06
C PHE A 107 8.72 -8.38 -42.89
N SER A 108 8.59 -9.71 -42.70
CA SER A 108 8.84 -10.98 -43.42
C SER A 108 7.94 -12.05 -42.77
N GLN A 109 7.31 -12.94 -43.55
CA GLN A 109 6.39 -14.00 -43.10
C GLN A 109 7.10 -15.28 -42.61
N ASN A 110 6.48 -15.99 -41.66
CA ASN A 110 6.63 -17.44 -41.48
C ASN A 110 5.29 -17.99 -40.93
N GLU A 111 4.52 -18.66 -41.79
CA GLU A 111 3.32 -19.43 -41.42
C GLU A 111 3.65 -20.93 -41.29
N SER A 112 2.95 -21.64 -40.40
CA SER A 112 2.82 -23.10 -40.46
C SER A 112 1.37 -23.53 -40.23
N GLN A 113 0.80 -24.16 -41.25
CA GLN A 113 -0.52 -24.84 -41.27
C GLN A 113 -0.47 -26.18 -40.52
N ILE A 114 -1.61 -26.71 -40.05
CA ILE A 114 -2.16 -28.06 -40.38
C ILE A 114 -3.53 -28.29 -39.68
N GLY A 115 -4.40 -29.11 -40.31
CA GLY A 115 -5.82 -29.31 -40.02
C GLY A 115 -6.20 -30.34 -38.94
N ARG A 116 -7.20 -29.97 -38.11
CA ARG A 116 -8.57 -30.53 -37.94
C ARG A 116 -8.87 -32.01 -37.59
N GLN A 117 -9.72 -32.19 -36.57
CA GLN A 117 -11.06 -32.84 -36.65
C GLN A 117 -11.97 -32.55 -35.42
N MET A 118 -13.30 -32.63 -35.60
CA MET A 118 -14.39 -31.99 -34.80
C MET A 118 -15.12 -32.89 -33.77
N ALA A 119 -15.79 -32.24 -32.78
CA ALA A 119 -17.22 -32.46 -32.42
C ALA A 119 -17.80 -31.27 -31.59
N SER A 120 -19.11 -31.00 -31.70
CA SER A 120 -19.84 -29.73 -31.40
C SER A 120 -20.77 -29.78 -30.16
N SER A 121 -20.96 -28.66 -29.43
CA SER A 121 -22.27 -27.93 -29.24
C SER A 121 -22.40 -26.98 -28.00
N THR A 122 -22.76 -25.69 -28.25
CA THR A 122 -23.62 -24.66 -27.52
C THR A 122 -23.46 -24.34 -26.00
N MET A 123 -23.59 -23.11 -25.45
CA MET A 123 -23.35 -21.70 -25.84
C MET A 123 -23.44 -20.75 -24.60
N TYR A 124 -22.62 -19.68 -24.62
CA TYR A 124 -22.75 -18.35 -23.98
C TYR A 124 -22.48 -18.07 -22.49
N GLY A 125 -22.25 -19.06 -21.63
CA GLY A 125 -21.61 -18.83 -20.31
C GLY A 125 -20.37 -19.72 -20.06
N GLN A 126 -20.25 -20.76 -20.88
CA GLN A 126 -19.22 -21.78 -20.88
C GLN A 126 -18.33 -21.70 -22.14
N SER A 127 -18.59 -20.74 -23.03
CA SER A 127 -18.01 -20.65 -24.38
C SER A 127 -16.56 -20.14 -24.44
N MET A 128 -15.89 -20.03 -23.29
CA MET A 128 -14.45 -19.77 -23.22
C MET A 128 -13.61 -21.06 -23.26
N LEU A 129 -14.23 -22.26 -23.27
CA LEU A 129 -13.61 -23.49 -22.75
C LEU A 129 -13.44 -24.64 -23.74
N THR A 130 -13.79 -24.49 -25.01
CA THR A 130 -13.86 -25.63 -25.93
C THR A 130 -13.17 -25.33 -27.25
N ASN A 131 -11.84 -25.37 -27.26
CA ASN A 131 -11.00 -25.94 -28.34
C ASN A 131 -9.55 -25.45 -28.24
N MET A 132 -8.79 -25.99 -27.30
CA MET A 132 -7.31 -26.07 -27.37
C MET A 132 -6.86 -27.35 -26.65
N GLY A 133 -7.40 -28.49 -27.09
CA GLY A 133 -6.93 -29.81 -26.64
C GLY A 133 -6.05 -30.42 -27.73
N GLU A 134 -4.82 -30.79 -27.37
CA GLU A 134 -3.88 -31.65 -28.12
C GLU A 134 -2.79 -30.99 -28.98
N GLU A 135 -2.11 -29.94 -28.51
CA GLU A 135 -0.72 -29.69 -28.99
C GLU A 135 0.25 -28.99 -28.01
N PHE A 136 -0.10 -28.85 -26.73
CA PHE A 136 0.80 -28.28 -25.70
C PHE A 136 0.81 -29.12 -24.41
N THR A 137 0.92 -30.44 -24.53
CA THR A 137 1.03 -31.37 -23.40
C THR A 137 2.47 -31.63 -22.96
N GLU A 138 3.34 -30.61 -22.91
CA GLU A 138 4.63 -30.73 -22.22
C GLU A 138 4.96 -29.44 -21.47
N GLU A 139 4.51 -29.39 -20.21
CA GLU A 139 5.32 -28.98 -19.04
C GLU A 139 4.42 -29.09 -17.80
N ILE A 140 4.49 -30.26 -17.16
CA ILE A 140 3.76 -30.60 -15.95
C ILE A 140 4.70 -30.34 -14.77
N THR A 141 4.53 -29.21 -14.08
CA THR A 141 5.13 -29.02 -12.75
C THR A 141 4.15 -29.51 -11.68
N THR A 142 4.68 -30.16 -10.64
CA THR A 142 3.94 -30.62 -9.43
C THR A 142 3.16 -29.49 -8.75
N THR A 143 3.60 -28.24 -8.92
CA THR A 143 2.98 -27.01 -8.43
C THR A 143 1.56 -26.79 -8.96
N ASN A 144 1.29 -27.13 -10.23
CA ASN A 144 -0.02 -26.90 -10.86
C ASN A 144 -1.11 -27.85 -10.31
N VAL A 145 -0.73 -29.04 -9.82
CA VAL A 145 -1.67 -29.99 -9.22
C VAL A 145 -1.98 -29.59 -7.78
N ALA A 146 -0.99 -29.08 -7.04
CA ALA A 146 -1.18 -28.57 -5.68
C ALA A 146 -2.13 -27.35 -5.63
N LEU A 147 -2.01 -26.43 -6.60
CA LEU A 147 -2.89 -25.24 -6.70
C LEU A 147 -4.36 -25.58 -6.95
N LEU A 148 -4.66 -26.66 -7.68
CA LEU A 148 -6.04 -27.11 -7.91
C LEU A 148 -6.70 -27.68 -6.63
N LEU A 149 -5.90 -28.09 -5.64
CA LEU A 149 -6.38 -28.59 -4.35
C LEU A 149 -6.70 -27.45 -3.38
N ASP A 150 -6.19 -26.24 -3.61
CA ASP A 150 -6.39 -25.07 -2.76
C ASP A 150 -7.84 -24.58 -2.76
N GLU A 151 -8.31 -23.91 -1.70
CA GLU A 151 -9.72 -23.50 -1.57
C GLU A 151 -10.14 -22.52 -2.66
N ASP A 152 -9.26 -21.60 -3.04
CA ASP A 152 -9.43 -20.68 -4.18
C ASP A 152 -8.20 -20.73 -5.12
N PRO A 153 -8.19 -21.64 -6.10
CA PRO A 153 -7.07 -21.80 -7.03
C PRO A 153 -6.76 -20.53 -7.83
N GLY A 154 -7.77 -19.67 -8.07
CA GLY A 154 -7.59 -18.46 -8.86
C GLY A 154 -6.86 -17.37 -8.08
N ILE A 155 -7.23 -17.16 -6.82
CA ILE A 155 -6.57 -16.19 -5.94
C ILE A 155 -5.13 -16.64 -5.65
N SER A 156 -4.93 -17.91 -5.28
CA SER A 156 -3.60 -18.45 -4.96
C SER A 156 -2.64 -18.39 -6.15
N ALA A 157 -3.13 -18.64 -7.37
CA ALA A 157 -2.36 -18.50 -8.60
C ALA A 157 -1.88 -17.06 -8.84
N CYS A 158 -2.61 -16.06 -8.36
CA CYS A 158 -2.34 -14.64 -8.64
C CYS A 158 -1.60 -13.92 -7.51
N ARG A 159 -1.30 -14.61 -6.39
CA ARG A 159 -0.60 -14.01 -5.23
C ARG A 159 0.81 -13.51 -5.58
N GLY A 160 1.49 -14.13 -6.53
CA GLY A 160 2.82 -13.69 -7.00
C GLY A 160 2.82 -12.29 -7.63
N MET A 161 1.70 -11.90 -8.27
CA MET A 161 1.61 -10.66 -9.03
C MET A 161 1.87 -9.40 -8.18
N TYR A 162 1.53 -9.40 -6.89
CA TYR A 162 1.77 -8.24 -6.02
C TYR A 162 3.27 -7.93 -5.92
N ARG A 163 4.11 -8.98 -5.86
CA ARG A 163 5.55 -8.86 -5.86
C ARG A 163 6.08 -8.50 -7.24
N ASP A 164 5.53 -9.06 -8.30
CA ASP A 164 5.95 -8.77 -9.68
C ASP A 164 5.74 -7.29 -10.03
N PHE A 165 4.59 -6.71 -9.66
CA PHE A 165 4.31 -5.28 -9.84
C PHE A 165 5.28 -4.39 -9.06
N LEU A 166 5.59 -4.74 -7.81
CA LEU A 166 6.62 -4.04 -7.04
C LEU A 166 7.99 -4.14 -7.72
N GLN A 167 8.35 -5.31 -8.25
CA GLN A 167 9.62 -5.52 -8.94
C GLN A 167 9.72 -4.63 -10.18
N CYS A 168 8.66 -4.55 -10.99
CA CYS A 168 8.61 -3.63 -12.14
C CYS A 168 8.86 -2.17 -11.72
N MET A 169 8.29 -1.70 -10.59
CA MET A 169 8.57 -0.36 -10.06
C MET A 169 10.02 -0.18 -9.61
N LYS A 170 10.61 -1.20 -8.97
CA LYS A 170 12.02 -1.17 -8.54
C LYS A 170 12.98 -1.16 -9.73
N ASP A 171 12.66 -1.89 -10.79
CA ASP A 171 13.46 -1.96 -12.01
C ASP A 171 13.39 -0.66 -12.84
N ARG A 172 12.29 0.09 -12.70
CA ARG A 172 12.02 1.35 -13.41
C ARG A 172 11.85 2.54 -12.45
N PRO A 173 12.90 2.98 -11.74
CA PRO A 173 12.79 4.03 -10.71
C PRO A 173 12.66 5.46 -11.28
N SER A 174 12.92 5.66 -12.57
CA SER A 174 12.93 6.99 -13.21
C SER A 174 11.56 7.36 -13.77
N GLU A 175 11.14 8.61 -13.56
CA GLU A 175 9.93 9.20 -14.16
C GLU A 175 9.97 9.19 -15.70
N THR A 176 11.16 9.16 -16.30
CA THR A 176 11.32 9.07 -17.76
C THR A 176 11.02 7.67 -18.32
N GLN A 177 10.92 6.64 -17.47
CA GLN A 177 10.68 5.25 -17.85
C GLN A 177 9.25 4.79 -17.55
N VAL A 178 8.34 5.73 -17.31
CA VAL A 178 6.98 5.42 -16.87
C VAL A 178 6.19 4.60 -17.91
N PHE A 179 6.40 4.82 -19.21
CA PHE A 179 5.75 4.00 -20.24
C PHE A 179 6.32 2.59 -20.35
N ASP A 180 7.63 2.42 -20.12
CA ASP A 180 8.23 1.08 -19.99
C ASP A 180 7.62 0.32 -18.81
N LEU A 181 7.39 1.03 -17.69
CA LEU A 181 6.73 0.46 -16.51
C LEU A 181 5.30 0.00 -16.81
N LEU A 182 4.51 0.78 -17.56
CA LEU A 182 3.17 0.37 -17.99
C LEU A 182 3.21 -0.86 -18.92
N SER A 183 4.18 -0.92 -19.84
CA SER A 183 4.38 -2.10 -20.67
C SER A 183 4.81 -3.34 -19.87
N ASP A 184 5.60 -3.16 -18.81
CA ASP A 184 5.94 -4.24 -17.88
C ASP A 184 4.70 -4.72 -17.10
N TYR A 185 3.80 -3.82 -16.66
CA TYR A 185 2.51 -4.21 -16.06
C TYR A 185 1.59 -4.96 -17.02
N GLU A 186 1.44 -4.47 -18.26
CA GLU A 186 0.68 -5.17 -19.30
C GLU A 186 1.23 -6.58 -19.50
N ARG A 187 2.56 -6.73 -19.57
CA ARG A 187 3.23 -8.02 -19.75
C ARG A 187 2.96 -8.98 -18.59
N VAL A 188 3.09 -8.52 -17.34
CA VAL A 188 2.78 -9.33 -16.15
C VAL A 188 1.32 -9.80 -16.17
N CYS A 189 0.38 -8.90 -16.50
CA CYS A 189 -1.02 -9.27 -16.65
C CYS A 189 -1.24 -10.28 -17.79
N GLN A 190 -0.62 -10.09 -18.95
CA GLN A 190 -0.74 -11.00 -20.10
C GLN A 190 -0.19 -12.40 -19.78
N GLU A 191 0.99 -12.48 -19.17
CA GLU A 191 1.59 -13.75 -18.74
C GLU A 191 0.66 -14.48 -17.74
N GLN A 192 0.10 -13.74 -16.77
CA GLN A 192 -0.85 -14.31 -15.82
C GLN A 192 -2.17 -14.73 -16.46
N VAL A 193 -2.73 -13.97 -17.41
CA VAL A 193 -3.95 -14.33 -18.14
C VAL A 193 -3.74 -15.64 -18.91
N VAL A 194 -2.61 -15.79 -19.60
CA VAL A 194 -2.26 -17.03 -20.31
C VAL A 194 -2.16 -18.21 -19.34
N TYR A 195 -1.55 -18.00 -18.16
CA TYR A 195 -1.46 -19.01 -17.12
C TYR A 195 -2.85 -19.40 -16.57
N MET A 196 -3.68 -18.40 -16.26
CA MET A 196 -5.04 -18.58 -15.76
C MET A 196 -5.95 -19.28 -16.78
N TYR A 197 -5.82 -18.97 -18.06
CA TYR A 197 -6.55 -19.66 -19.13
C TYR A 197 -6.20 -21.16 -19.19
N LYS A 198 -4.91 -21.51 -19.05
CA LYS A 198 -4.47 -22.92 -18.96
C LYS A 198 -5.05 -23.61 -17.72
N LEU A 199 -5.10 -22.93 -16.58
CA LEU A 199 -5.67 -23.45 -15.34
C LEU A 199 -7.18 -23.69 -15.48
N VAL A 200 -7.88 -22.72 -16.05
CA VAL A 200 -9.32 -22.72 -16.29
C VAL A 200 -9.72 -23.83 -17.29
N ASN A 201 -9.00 -24.02 -18.38
CA ASN A 201 -9.26 -25.10 -19.33
C ASN A 201 -9.09 -26.49 -18.70
N ARG A 202 -8.13 -26.66 -17.79
CA ARG A 202 -7.96 -27.91 -17.03
C ARG A 202 -9.08 -28.10 -16.02
N ALA A 203 -9.52 -27.04 -15.36
CA ALA A 203 -10.61 -27.05 -14.39
C ALA A 203 -12.00 -27.29 -15.01
N ALA A 204 -12.25 -26.76 -16.20
CA ALA A 204 -13.49 -26.92 -16.95
C ALA A 204 -13.85 -28.39 -17.22
N SER A 205 -12.84 -29.26 -17.36
CA SER A 205 -13.04 -30.71 -17.47
C SER A 205 -13.69 -31.35 -16.24
N ARG A 206 -13.77 -30.64 -15.10
CA ARG A 206 -14.22 -31.16 -13.81
C ARG A 206 -15.56 -30.59 -13.29
N SER A 207 -16.19 -29.65 -14.00
CA SER A 207 -17.57 -29.14 -13.75
C SER A 207 -17.94 -28.93 -12.27
N GLU A 208 -17.11 -28.22 -11.50
CA GLU A 208 -17.39 -27.87 -10.09
C GLU A 208 -17.63 -26.36 -9.90
N PRO A 209 -18.54 -25.95 -9.00
CA PRO A 209 -18.81 -24.55 -8.68
C PRO A 209 -17.60 -23.80 -8.07
N LYS A 210 -16.60 -24.55 -7.56
CA LYS A 210 -15.34 -24.03 -7.04
C LYS A 210 -14.58 -23.16 -8.05
N TYR A 211 -14.72 -23.46 -9.35
CA TYR A 211 -13.97 -22.77 -10.40
C TYR A 211 -14.63 -21.49 -10.89
N GLN A 212 -15.87 -21.17 -10.50
CA GLN A 212 -16.54 -19.91 -10.86
C GLN A 212 -15.74 -18.68 -10.44
N LYS A 213 -15.12 -18.73 -9.25
CA LYS A 213 -14.23 -17.66 -8.77
C LYS A 213 -12.99 -17.51 -9.65
N THR A 214 -12.43 -18.63 -10.11
CA THR A 214 -11.28 -18.66 -11.04
C THR A 214 -11.64 -18.05 -12.40
N PHE A 215 -12.85 -18.31 -12.91
CA PHE A 215 -13.36 -17.66 -14.14
C PHE A 215 -13.50 -16.15 -13.96
N ASN A 216 -14.10 -15.71 -12.85
CA ASN A 216 -14.25 -14.29 -12.56
C ASN A 216 -12.87 -13.60 -12.41
N MET A 217 -11.89 -14.29 -11.81
CA MET A 217 -10.52 -13.80 -11.71
C MET A 217 -9.86 -13.64 -13.09
N LEU A 218 -9.97 -14.64 -13.96
CA LEU A 218 -9.46 -14.56 -15.33
C LEU A 218 -10.05 -13.35 -16.05
N HIS A 219 -11.37 -13.16 -15.97
CA HIS A 219 -12.03 -12.02 -16.59
C HIS A 219 -11.54 -10.67 -16.03
N MET A 220 -11.38 -10.54 -14.71
CA MET A 220 -10.82 -9.32 -14.11
C MET A 220 -9.40 -9.02 -14.60
N LEU A 221 -8.54 -10.05 -14.72
CA LEU A 221 -7.17 -9.88 -15.21
C LEU A 221 -7.12 -9.52 -16.70
N GLU A 222 -8.03 -10.06 -17.51
CA GLU A 222 -8.20 -9.64 -18.91
C GLU A 222 -8.58 -8.16 -18.99
N MET A 223 -9.54 -7.72 -18.16
CA MET A 223 -9.94 -6.31 -18.11
C MET A 223 -8.81 -5.42 -17.61
N GLU A 224 -8.04 -5.87 -16.61
CA GLU A 224 -6.86 -5.14 -16.13
C GLU A 224 -5.80 -4.97 -17.22
N LYS A 225 -5.48 -6.05 -17.94
CA LYS A 225 -4.55 -6.02 -19.09
C LYS A 225 -5.01 -4.99 -20.12
N HIS A 226 -6.27 -5.07 -20.56
CA HIS A 226 -6.81 -4.15 -21.55
C HIS A 226 -6.81 -2.70 -21.05
N THR A 227 -7.04 -2.49 -19.75
CA THR A 227 -7.01 -1.14 -19.16
C THR A 227 -5.59 -0.58 -19.11
N TRP A 228 -4.57 -1.39 -18.80
CA TRP A 228 -3.18 -0.96 -18.89
C TRP A 228 -2.77 -0.58 -20.31
N GLN A 229 -3.19 -1.35 -21.32
CA GLN A 229 -2.99 -1.02 -22.73
C GLN A 229 -3.60 0.34 -23.09
N LEU A 230 -4.84 0.59 -22.66
CA LEU A 230 -5.55 1.85 -22.91
C LEU A 230 -4.83 3.04 -22.27
N ILE A 231 -4.47 2.92 -20.98
CA ILE A 231 -3.76 3.95 -20.24
C ILE A 231 -2.43 4.26 -20.94
N ASN A 232 -1.68 3.23 -21.32
CA ASN A 232 -0.39 3.41 -22.01
C ASN A 232 -0.57 4.20 -23.31
N VAL A 233 -1.49 3.78 -24.19
CA VAL A 233 -1.70 4.41 -25.50
C VAL A 233 -2.15 5.86 -25.37
N LEU A 234 -3.17 6.15 -24.55
CA LEU A 234 -3.72 7.50 -24.45
C LEU A 234 -2.80 8.49 -23.73
N PHE A 235 -2.18 8.07 -22.61
CA PHE A 235 -1.27 8.97 -21.89
C PHE A 235 0.04 9.19 -22.65
N HIS A 236 0.48 8.23 -23.47
CA HIS A 236 1.63 8.43 -24.35
C HIS A 236 1.34 9.54 -25.36
N ASP A 237 0.20 9.48 -26.05
CA ASP A 237 -0.22 10.50 -27.00
C ASP A 237 -0.37 11.89 -26.35
N ARG A 238 -1.05 11.96 -25.20
CA ARG A 238 -1.27 13.21 -24.46
C ARG A 238 0.04 13.87 -24.04
N LEU A 239 0.95 13.11 -23.43
CA LEU A 239 2.23 13.63 -22.95
C LEU A 239 3.19 13.97 -24.09
N GLU A 240 3.21 13.17 -25.16
CA GLU A 240 4.01 13.49 -26.36
C GLU A 240 3.50 14.78 -27.01
N LYS A 241 2.18 14.96 -27.11
CA LYS A 241 1.59 16.18 -27.66
C LYS A 241 1.91 17.41 -26.81
N GLU A 242 1.82 17.30 -25.48
CA GLU A 242 2.24 18.38 -24.58
C GLU A 242 3.71 18.77 -24.79
N LEU A 243 4.61 17.78 -24.95
CA LEU A 243 6.02 18.02 -25.25
C LEU A 243 6.20 18.72 -26.60
N GLN A 244 5.50 18.26 -27.64
CA GLN A 244 5.54 18.87 -28.97
C GLN A 244 5.03 20.31 -28.96
N ASP A 245 3.91 20.58 -28.29
CA ASP A 245 3.33 21.92 -28.21
C ASP A 245 4.24 22.90 -27.43
N MET A 246 4.94 22.42 -26.40
CA MET A 246 5.99 23.19 -25.72
C MET A 246 7.20 23.49 -26.62
N GLN A 247 7.53 22.60 -27.56
CA GLN A 247 8.68 22.73 -28.45
C GLN A 247 8.38 23.59 -29.69
N MET A 248 7.13 23.58 -30.18
CA MET A 248 6.68 24.34 -31.36
C MET A 248 6.40 25.83 -31.08
N ALA A 249 6.52 26.31 -29.84
CA ALA A 249 6.38 27.73 -29.50
C ALA A 249 7.52 28.65 -30.03
N VAL A 250 8.42 28.14 -30.88
CA VAL A 250 9.62 28.86 -31.37
C VAL A 250 9.66 29.06 -32.89
N ASP A 251 8.89 28.31 -33.69
CA ASP A 251 8.90 28.45 -35.16
C ASP A 251 7.47 28.61 -35.70
N ASP A 252 7.01 29.86 -35.78
CA ASP A 252 5.76 30.19 -36.47
C ASP A 252 6.01 30.62 -37.92
N ILE A 253 5.02 30.31 -38.75
CA ILE A 253 4.82 30.61 -40.17
C ILE A 253 5.36 29.55 -41.14
N SER A 254 4.50 28.56 -41.45
CA SER A 254 4.50 27.94 -42.78
C SER A 254 3.41 28.61 -43.64
N PRO A 255 3.72 29.07 -44.87
CA PRO A 255 2.79 29.82 -45.70
C PRO A 255 1.64 28.94 -46.20
N LEU A 256 0.45 29.54 -46.22
CA LEU A 256 -0.79 29.02 -46.79
C LEU A 256 -0.60 28.62 -48.26
N THR A 257 -0.24 27.37 -48.52
CA THR A 257 -0.24 26.81 -49.87
C THR A 257 -1.65 26.32 -50.23
N SER A 258 -2.36 27.21 -50.92
CA SER A 258 -3.56 26.92 -51.71
C SER A 258 -3.22 25.96 -52.87
N MET A 259 -3.06 24.67 -52.57
CA MET A 259 -3.14 23.60 -53.55
C MET A 259 -4.26 22.63 -53.16
N LYS A 260 -4.93 22.04 -54.16
CA LYS A 260 -5.96 21.02 -53.97
C LYS A 260 -5.34 19.86 -53.20
N GLN A 261 -5.83 19.60 -51.98
CA GLN A 261 -5.35 18.50 -51.15
C GLN A 261 -6.15 17.23 -51.48
N SER A 262 -5.47 16.09 -51.47
CA SER A 262 -6.11 14.77 -51.52
C SER A 262 -6.87 14.49 -50.22
N GLU A 263 -7.84 13.57 -50.25
CA GLU A 263 -8.63 13.23 -49.06
C GLU A 263 -7.72 12.72 -47.93
N GLN A 264 -6.74 11.87 -48.25
CA GLN A 264 -5.79 11.35 -47.27
C GLN A 264 -4.99 12.47 -46.57
N GLN A 265 -4.56 13.49 -47.30
CA GLN A 265 -3.82 14.61 -46.71
C GLN A 265 -4.69 15.50 -45.83
N ALA A 266 -5.93 15.78 -46.26
CA ALA A 266 -6.86 16.58 -45.47
C ALA A 266 -7.12 15.92 -44.11
N VAL A 267 -7.34 14.61 -44.12
CA VAL A 267 -7.60 13.83 -42.92
C VAL A 267 -6.33 13.64 -42.07
N THR A 268 -5.16 13.45 -42.68
CA THR A 268 -3.89 13.43 -41.93
C THR A 268 -3.71 14.71 -41.13
N LYS A 269 -3.92 15.86 -41.77
CA LYS A 269 -3.83 17.17 -41.12
C LYS A 269 -4.88 17.36 -40.03
N LEU A 270 -6.05 16.74 -40.16
CA LEU A 270 -7.07 16.74 -39.11
C LEU A 270 -6.53 16.07 -37.84
N PHE A 271 -5.91 14.90 -37.93
CA PHE A 271 -5.35 14.20 -36.78
C PHE A 271 -4.17 14.92 -36.12
N ASP A 272 -3.35 15.59 -36.91
CA ASP A 272 -2.24 16.41 -36.39
C ASP A 272 -2.76 17.62 -35.61
N LYS A 273 -3.88 18.20 -36.06
CA LYS A 273 -4.48 19.42 -35.50
C LYS A 273 -5.42 19.14 -34.32
N ASP A 274 -6.26 18.12 -34.41
CA ASP A 274 -7.33 17.82 -33.46
C ASP A 274 -6.96 16.60 -32.60
N SER A 275 -6.55 16.86 -31.36
CA SER A 275 -6.20 15.82 -30.39
C SER A 275 -7.38 14.94 -30.02
N THR A 276 -8.60 15.47 -29.95
CA THR A 276 -9.79 14.69 -29.58
C THR A 276 -10.09 13.62 -30.62
N ILE A 277 -9.93 13.94 -31.90
CA ILE A 277 -10.16 12.97 -32.99
C ILE A 277 -9.05 11.92 -33.04
N ARG A 278 -7.79 12.32 -32.81
CA ARG A 278 -6.67 11.39 -32.70
C ARG A 278 -6.83 10.43 -31.54
N GLU A 279 -7.17 10.92 -30.35
CA GLU A 279 -7.48 10.08 -29.19
C GLU A 279 -8.68 9.16 -29.48
N SER A 280 -9.73 9.65 -30.15
CA SER A 280 -10.87 8.82 -30.54
C SER A 280 -10.48 7.67 -31.47
N GLN A 281 -9.54 7.89 -32.39
CA GLN A 281 -8.98 6.83 -33.21
C GLN A 281 -8.17 5.83 -32.37
N LEU A 282 -7.32 6.30 -31.46
CA LEU A 282 -6.56 5.41 -30.56
C LEU A 282 -7.47 4.51 -29.71
N VAL A 283 -8.65 5.00 -29.29
CA VAL A 283 -9.66 4.18 -28.61
C VAL A 283 -10.20 3.07 -29.51
N ILE A 284 -10.43 3.35 -30.79
CA ILE A 284 -10.85 2.35 -31.79
C ILE A 284 -9.76 1.28 -31.92
N ASP A 285 -8.51 1.70 -32.08
CA ASP A 285 -7.35 0.82 -32.29
C ASP A 285 -7.15 -0.12 -31.10
N TRP A 286 -7.28 0.45 -29.89
CA TRP A 286 -7.27 -0.32 -28.65
C TRP A 286 -8.39 -1.35 -28.62
N LEU A 287 -9.63 -0.97 -28.92
CA LEU A 287 -10.78 -1.89 -28.95
C LEU A 287 -10.61 -2.98 -30.01
N GLU A 288 -10.04 -2.65 -31.17
CA GLU A 288 -9.74 -3.60 -32.24
C GLU A 288 -8.64 -4.58 -31.83
N LYS A 289 -7.59 -4.10 -31.14
CA LYS A 289 -6.54 -4.94 -30.55
C LYS A 289 -7.13 -5.89 -29.48
N CYS A 290 -7.98 -5.40 -28.58
CA CYS A 290 -8.64 -6.26 -27.59
C CYS A 290 -9.49 -7.36 -28.26
N ALA A 291 -10.19 -7.04 -29.34
CA ALA A 291 -10.95 -8.03 -30.11
C ALA A 291 -10.05 -9.01 -30.88
N HIS A 292 -8.88 -8.54 -31.36
CA HIS A 292 -7.88 -9.38 -32.01
C HIS A 292 -7.29 -10.43 -31.05
N ASP A 293 -6.95 -10.03 -29.82
CA ASP A 293 -6.37 -10.91 -28.80
C ASP A 293 -7.25 -12.14 -28.48
N VAL A 294 -8.57 -12.03 -28.70
CA VAL A 294 -9.55 -13.10 -28.45
C VAL A 294 -10.13 -13.67 -29.75
N MET A 295 -9.69 -13.22 -30.92
CA MET A 295 -10.24 -13.62 -32.23
C MET A 295 -10.08 -15.13 -32.47
N ASP A 296 -9.00 -15.74 -31.97
CA ASP A 296 -8.74 -17.17 -32.14
C ASP A 296 -9.67 -18.06 -31.30
N ASN A 297 -10.41 -17.48 -30.33
CA ASN A 297 -11.39 -18.20 -29.52
C ASN A 297 -12.73 -18.44 -30.27
N TYR A 298 -12.95 -17.79 -31.41
CA TYR A 298 -14.14 -18.04 -32.24
C TYR A 298 -13.94 -19.36 -33.01
N GLY A 299 -14.37 -20.46 -32.37
CA GLY A 299 -14.10 -21.85 -32.76
C GLY A 299 -14.64 -22.34 -34.12
N ASP A 300 -15.36 -21.51 -34.87
CA ASP A 300 -15.77 -21.84 -36.24
C ASP A 300 -14.71 -21.34 -37.22
N ASN A 301 -13.63 -22.09 -37.41
CA ASN A 301 -12.69 -21.80 -38.50
C ASN A 301 -13.46 -21.90 -39.82
N VAL A 302 -13.84 -20.77 -40.43
CA VAL A 302 -14.59 -20.69 -41.69
C VAL A 302 -14.01 -21.54 -42.80
N LYS A 303 -12.69 -21.79 -42.74
CA LYS A 303 -11.98 -22.79 -43.54
C LYS A 303 -12.68 -24.18 -43.56
N PHE A 304 -13.57 -24.54 -42.61
CA PHE A 304 -14.17 -25.88 -42.33
C PHE A 304 -15.26 -26.20 -43.34
N PHE A 305 -15.84 -25.16 -43.90
CA PHE A 305 -17.02 -25.26 -44.74
C PHE A 305 -16.76 -24.76 -46.16
N SER A 306 -15.63 -24.08 -46.42
CA SER A 306 -15.16 -23.80 -47.77
C SER A 306 -13.63 -23.88 -47.90
N ASP A 307 -13.19 -24.86 -48.69
CA ASP A 307 -11.81 -25.00 -49.19
C ASP A 307 -11.80 -24.85 -50.72
N ARG A 308 -12.77 -24.08 -51.25
CA ARG A 308 -13.23 -24.20 -52.64
C ARG A 308 -13.33 -22.86 -53.33
N ALA A 309 -12.76 -22.80 -54.54
CA ALA A 309 -12.56 -21.59 -55.33
C ALA A 309 -13.83 -20.95 -55.93
N VAL A 310 -15.03 -21.40 -55.58
CA VAL A 310 -16.29 -20.97 -56.22
C VAL A 310 -17.36 -20.70 -55.15
N ALA A 311 -18.01 -19.53 -55.25
CA ALA A 311 -19.12 -19.15 -54.38
C ALA A 311 -20.38 -20.00 -54.65
N TRP A 312 -21.14 -20.28 -53.58
CA TRP A 312 -22.44 -20.98 -53.59
C TRP A 312 -22.41 -22.30 -54.39
N GLU A 313 -21.51 -23.20 -54.00
CA GLU A 313 -21.24 -24.42 -54.74
C GLU A 313 -22.45 -25.37 -54.79
N ASN A 314 -23.22 -25.47 -53.70
CA ASN A 314 -24.37 -26.37 -53.66
C ASN A 314 -25.47 -25.90 -54.63
N THR A 315 -25.69 -24.59 -54.68
CA THR A 315 -26.58 -23.91 -55.62
C THR A 315 -26.09 -24.13 -57.06
N LEU A 316 -24.80 -23.93 -57.32
CA LEU A 316 -24.21 -24.17 -58.64
C LEU A 316 -24.36 -25.64 -59.08
N HIS A 317 -24.11 -26.57 -58.17
CA HIS A 317 -24.24 -28.01 -58.42
C HIS A 317 -25.69 -28.39 -58.75
N LYS A 318 -26.66 -27.88 -57.98
CA LYS A 318 -28.09 -28.10 -58.25
C LYS A 318 -28.51 -27.52 -59.61
N LEU A 319 -28.03 -26.32 -59.97
CA LEU A 319 -28.32 -25.70 -61.27
C LEU A 319 -27.74 -26.49 -62.45
N LYS A 320 -26.49 -26.96 -62.32
CA LYS A 320 -25.84 -27.79 -63.34
C LYS A 320 -26.54 -29.15 -63.51
N LYS A 321 -26.98 -29.76 -62.41
CA LYS A 321 -27.63 -31.08 -62.43
C LYS A 321 -29.06 -31.03 -62.96
N SER A 322 -29.78 -29.93 -62.75
CA SER A 322 -31.18 -29.78 -63.16
C SER A 322 -31.36 -29.18 -64.57
N GLY A 323 -30.27 -28.84 -65.28
CA GLY A 323 -30.35 -28.29 -66.64
C GLY A 323 -31.17 -27.00 -66.75
N GLY A 324 -31.32 -26.26 -65.63
CA GLY A 324 -32.16 -25.08 -65.53
C GLY A 324 -33.67 -25.35 -65.39
N VAL A 325 -34.11 -26.60 -65.23
CA VAL A 325 -35.54 -26.94 -65.05
C VAL A 325 -35.73 -27.62 -63.69
N THR A 326 -36.29 -26.87 -62.73
CA THR A 326 -36.73 -27.40 -61.44
C THR A 326 -37.97 -28.28 -61.65
N TYR A 327 -37.82 -29.60 -61.61
CA TYR A 327 -38.96 -30.54 -61.63
C TYR A 327 -39.40 -30.88 -60.20
N GLY A 328 -40.66 -30.59 -59.87
CA GLY A 328 -41.32 -30.98 -58.62
C GLY A 328 -41.35 -29.86 -57.56
N ASN A 329 -42.10 -30.09 -56.47
CA ASN A 329 -42.40 -29.19 -55.33
C ASN A 329 -41.18 -28.63 -54.53
N GLU A 330 -40.00 -28.55 -55.15
CA GLU A 330 -38.81 -27.94 -54.57
C GLU A 330 -38.84 -26.42 -54.75
N ARG A 331 -38.39 -25.68 -53.73
CA ARG A 331 -38.42 -24.21 -53.72
C ARG A 331 -37.65 -23.63 -54.93
N PRO A 332 -38.12 -22.53 -55.53
CA PRO A 332 -37.43 -21.93 -56.68
C PRO A 332 -36.07 -21.35 -56.27
N LEU A 333 -34.98 -21.98 -56.74
CA LEU A 333 -33.60 -21.53 -56.57
C LEU A 333 -33.23 -20.45 -57.61
N VAL A 334 -32.23 -19.62 -57.29
CA VAL A 334 -31.66 -18.63 -58.22
C VAL A 334 -31.20 -19.28 -59.52
N THR A 335 -31.37 -18.61 -60.65
CA THR A 335 -30.97 -19.12 -61.97
C THR A 335 -29.62 -18.57 -62.46
N GLU A 336 -29.08 -17.56 -61.78
CA GLU A 336 -27.82 -16.89 -62.11
C GLU A 336 -26.95 -16.83 -60.84
N MET A 337 -25.63 -16.76 -61.01
CA MET A 337 -24.64 -16.90 -59.91
C MET A 337 -23.96 -15.58 -59.56
N ASP A 338 -24.45 -14.45 -60.06
CA ASP A 338 -23.97 -13.13 -59.69
C ASP A 338 -24.46 -12.71 -58.29
N PRO A 339 -23.74 -11.81 -57.59
CA PRO A 339 -23.99 -11.49 -56.19
C PRO A 339 -25.39 -10.93 -55.90
N ASP A 340 -26.01 -10.24 -56.86
CA ASP A 340 -27.35 -9.66 -56.71
C ASP A 340 -28.47 -10.57 -57.22
N ALA A 341 -28.18 -11.75 -57.77
CA ALA A 341 -29.18 -12.71 -58.26
C ALA A 341 -30.25 -13.08 -57.21
N PRO A 342 -29.93 -13.35 -55.92
CA PRO A 342 -30.95 -13.64 -54.91
C PRO A 342 -31.96 -12.49 -54.73
N PHE A 343 -31.48 -11.25 -54.77
CA PHE A 343 -32.28 -10.06 -54.58
C PHE A 343 -33.06 -9.65 -55.83
N ARG A 344 -32.39 -9.68 -57.00
CA ARG A 344 -32.97 -9.34 -58.32
C ARG A 344 -34.07 -10.32 -58.71
N GLN A 345 -33.83 -11.62 -58.54
CA GLN A 345 -34.78 -12.66 -58.91
C GLN A 345 -35.80 -12.97 -57.82
N LYS A 346 -35.55 -12.52 -56.57
CA LYS A 346 -36.35 -12.85 -55.38
C LYS A 346 -36.46 -14.37 -55.17
N LYS A 347 -35.35 -15.06 -55.41
CA LYS A 347 -35.21 -16.51 -55.26
C LYS A 347 -34.10 -16.79 -54.25
N MET A 348 -34.16 -17.95 -53.62
CA MET A 348 -33.23 -18.30 -52.54
C MET A 348 -32.03 -19.08 -53.07
N LEU A 349 -30.93 -19.01 -52.33
CA LEU A 349 -29.80 -19.93 -52.50
C LEU A 349 -30.15 -21.30 -51.90
N ASP A 350 -29.31 -22.29 -52.12
CA ASP A 350 -29.40 -23.55 -51.37
C ASP A 350 -29.33 -23.32 -49.86
N ASP A 351 -30.05 -24.10 -49.06
CA ASP A 351 -30.09 -23.91 -47.61
C ASP A 351 -28.69 -24.06 -46.97
N LEU A 352 -27.84 -24.95 -47.49
CA LEU A 352 -26.45 -25.09 -47.03
C LEU A 352 -25.60 -23.88 -47.39
N ASP A 353 -25.75 -23.36 -48.61
CA ASP A 353 -25.02 -22.16 -49.03
C ASP A 353 -25.48 -20.93 -48.24
N GLN A 354 -26.75 -20.83 -47.84
CA GLN A 354 -27.24 -19.75 -46.96
C GLN A 354 -26.62 -19.82 -45.56
N GLU A 355 -26.51 -21.02 -44.99
CA GLU A 355 -25.89 -21.22 -43.68
C GLU A 355 -24.39 -20.88 -43.72
N ASP A 356 -23.69 -21.33 -44.76
CA ASP A 356 -22.27 -21.03 -44.98
C ASP A 356 -22.05 -19.53 -45.23
N GLU A 357 -22.94 -18.87 -45.98
CA GLU A 357 -22.93 -17.42 -46.18
C GLU A 357 -23.09 -16.66 -44.86
N GLY A 358 -24.03 -17.06 -44.01
CA GLY A 358 -24.24 -16.45 -42.70
C GLY A 358 -23.02 -16.58 -41.79
N ARG A 359 -22.41 -17.77 -41.73
CA ARG A 359 -21.16 -18.01 -40.97
C ARG A 359 -20.00 -17.17 -41.50
N LEU A 360 -19.85 -17.09 -42.83
CA LEU A 360 -18.83 -16.28 -43.47
C LEU A 360 -19.00 -14.80 -43.10
N LEU A 361 -20.21 -14.25 -43.27
CA LEU A 361 -20.51 -12.86 -42.94
C LEU A 361 -20.26 -12.52 -41.47
N GLN A 362 -20.64 -13.41 -40.56
CA GLN A 362 -20.32 -13.27 -39.14
C GLN A 362 -18.81 -13.20 -38.90
N TYR A 363 -18.03 -14.09 -39.53
CA TYR A 363 -16.58 -14.06 -39.40
C TYR A 363 -15.93 -12.83 -40.03
N LEU A 364 -16.43 -12.37 -41.18
CA LEU A 364 -15.96 -11.12 -41.80
C LEU A 364 -16.19 -9.93 -40.87
N PHE A 365 -17.33 -9.88 -40.18
CA PHE A 365 -17.59 -8.87 -39.17
C PHE A 365 -16.64 -8.99 -37.97
N ILE A 366 -16.34 -10.20 -37.49
CA ILE A 366 -15.34 -10.43 -36.44
C ILE A 366 -13.95 -9.93 -36.87
N CYS A 367 -13.54 -10.24 -38.10
CA CYS A 367 -12.29 -9.72 -38.66
C CYS A 367 -12.31 -8.19 -38.67
N LEU A 368 -13.38 -7.55 -39.16
CA LEU A 368 -13.50 -6.09 -39.14
C LEU A 368 -13.44 -5.51 -37.71
N ARG A 369 -14.12 -6.15 -36.75
CA ARG A 369 -14.15 -5.76 -35.33
C ARG A 369 -12.78 -5.92 -34.66
N ALA A 370 -11.94 -6.83 -35.13
CA ALA A 370 -10.55 -7.02 -34.73
C ALA A 370 -9.55 -6.20 -35.56
N GLY A 371 -10.06 -5.27 -36.38
CA GLY A 371 -9.27 -4.51 -37.34
C GLY A 371 -8.71 -5.34 -38.49
N GLN A 372 -8.86 -6.66 -38.58
CA GLN A 372 -8.21 -7.49 -39.60
C GLN A 372 -8.90 -7.45 -40.99
N ILE A 373 -8.93 -6.28 -41.64
CA ILE A 373 -9.63 -6.07 -42.93
C ILE A 373 -8.97 -6.88 -44.07
N GLU A 374 -7.65 -6.93 -44.12
CA GLU A 374 -6.91 -7.69 -45.13
C GLU A 374 -7.21 -9.19 -45.01
N LYS A 375 -7.26 -9.71 -43.78
CA LYS A 375 -7.68 -11.08 -43.49
C LYS A 375 -9.11 -11.30 -43.96
N ALA A 376 -10.04 -10.36 -43.72
CA ALA A 376 -11.41 -10.45 -44.21
C ALA A 376 -11.47 -10.53 -45.75
N GLN A 377 -10.63 -9.76 -46.45
CA GLN A 377 -10.54 -9.79 -47.91
C GLN A 377 -9.94 -11.08 -48.44
N GLU A 378 -8.90 -11.60 -47.79
CA GLU A 378 -8.29 -12.89 -48.12
C GLU A 378 -9.30 -14.03 -47.93
N VAL A 379 -10.08 -13.98 -46.85
CA VAL A 379 -11.17 -14.93 -46.59
C VAL A 379 -12.23 -14.81 -47.68
N CYS A 380 -12.66 -13.61 -48.06
CA CYS A 380 -13.58 -13.44 -49.19
C CYS A 380 -13.04 -14.05 -50.50
N LYS A 381 -11.75 -13.83 -50.81
CA LYS A 381 -11.10 -14.37 -52.02
C LYS A 381 -11.03 -15.90 -52.00
N SER A 382 -10.63 -16.49 -50.87
CA SER A 382 -10.56 -17.95 -50.72
C SER A 382 -11.93 -18.63 -50.84
N HIS A 383 -13.01 -17.92 -50.51
CA HIS A 383 -14.40 -18.39 -50.61
C HIS A 383 -15.04 -18.11 -51.99
N GLY A 384 -14.26 -17.68 -52.99
CA GLY A 384 -14.76 -17.39 -54.34
C GLY A 384 -15.56 -16.08 -54.45
N GLN A 385 -15.51 -15.22 -53.43
CA GLN A 385 -16.22 -13.94 -53.36
C GLN A 385 -15.29 -12.75 -53.53
N ALA A 386 -14.48 -12.77 -54.59
CA ALA A 386 -13.57 -11.68 -54.93
C ALA A 386 -14.30 -10.33 -55.13
N TRP A 387 -15.57 -10.37 -55.53
CA TRP A 387 -16.43 -9.19 -55.62
C TRP A 387 -16.63 -8.52 -54.25
N ARG A 388 -16.83 -9.30 -53.17
CA ARG A 388 -16.98 -8.77 -51.82
C ARG A 388 -15.66 -8.19 -51.32
N ALA A 389 -14.55 -8.89 -51.58
CA ALA A 389 -13.23 -8.35 -51.29
C ALA A 389 -13.01 -6.97 -51.96
N ALA A 390 -13.46 -6.80 -53.21
CA ALA A 390 -13.39 -5.52 -53.91
C ALA A 390 -14.31 -4.45 -53.29
N THR A 391 -15.52 -4.81 -52.83
CA THR A 391 -16.40 -3.83 -52.15
C THR A 391 -15.84 -3.36 -50.82
N LEU A 392 -15.07 -4.20 -50.10
CA LEU A 392 -14.39 -3.86 -48.86
C LEU A 392 -13.17 -2.94 -49.06
N GLU A 393 -12.78 -2.62 -50.29
CA GLU A 393 -11.72 -1.65 -50.59
C GLU A 393 -12.27 -0.23 -50.81
N GLY A 394 -13.58 -0.09 -51.04
CA GLY A 394 -14.17 1.16 -51.51
C GLY A 394 -14.20 2.30 -50.50
N TRP A 395 -13.90 2.03 -49.23
CA TRP A 395 -13.82 3.00 -48.14
C TRP A 395 -12.50 3.79 -48.14
N ARG A 396 -11.42 3.26 -48.75
CA ARG A 396 -10.07 3.85 -48.69
C ARG A 396 -10.06 5.27 -49.25
N LEU A 397 -9.45 6.20 -48.50
CA LEU A 397 -9.30 7.60 -48.90
C LEU A 397 -8.51 7.74 -50.19
N TYR A 398 -8.98 8.60 -51.09
CA TYR A 398 -8.27 8.89 -52.33
C TYR A 398 -6.98 9.67 -52.08
N HIS A 399 -5.87 9.15 -52.62
CA HIS A 399 -4.57 9.80 -52.63
C HIS A 399 -3.80 9.51 -53.91
N ASP A 400 -3.28 10.58 -54.51
CA ASP A 400 -2.37 10.49 -55.63
C ASP A 400 -1.00 11.06 -55.20
N PRO A 401 -0.01 10.18 -54.94
CA PRO A 401 1.32 10.59 -54.46
C PRO A 401 2.12 11.36 -55.53
N ASN A 402 1.68 11.33 -56.78
CA ASN A 402 2.42 11.91 -57.91
C ASN A 402 2.30 13.43 -58.01
N PHE A 403 1.45 14.07 -57.20
CA PHE A 403 1.36 15.53 -57.13
C PHE A 403 2.40 16.18 -56.20
N GLU A 404 3.10 15.41 -55.34
CA GLU A 404 4.00 15.93 -54.30
C GLU A 404 5.44 15.40 -54.33
N GLY A 405 5.75 14.40 -55.18
CA GLY A 405 7.08 13.78 -55.21
C GLY A 405 8.15 14.61 -55.93
N PRO A 406 9.34 14.87 -55.34
CA PRO A 406 10.52 15.20 -56.11
C PRO A 406 11.05 13.90 -56.75
N ASN A 407 11.24 13.94 -58.07
CA ASN A 407 11.78 12.90 -58.97
C ASN A 407 10.71 12.04 -59.67
N GLY A 408 10.87 11.88 -60.99
CA GLY A 408 9.94 11.19 -61.88
C GLY A 408 9.81 9.67 -61.70
N GLN A 409 9.75 9.17 -60.46
CA GLN A 409 9.16 7.87 -60.14
C GLN A 409 7.66 8.06 -59.94
N ILE A 410 6.86 7.24 -60.63
CA ILE A 410 5.40 7.25 -60.54
C ILE A 410 5.00 6.16 -59.56
N ASP A 411 4.38 6.57 -58.45
CA ASP A 411 3.81 5.67 -57.45
C ASP A 411 2.32 5.39 -57.76
N PRO A 412 1.79 4.21 -57.40
CA PRO A 412 0.40 3.88 -57.67
C PRO A 412 -0.56 4.78 -56.89
N VAL A 413 -1.61 5.25 -57.57
CA VAL A 413 -2.73 5.95 -56.94
C VAL A 413 -3.50 4.99 -56.05
N VAL A 414 -3.84 5.44 -54.84
CA VAL A 414 -4.52 4.62 -53.82
C VAL A 414 -5.90 5.19 -53.51
N GLY A 415 -6.84 4.32 -53.17
CA GLY A 415 -8.17 4.68 -52.69
C GLY A 415 -9.20 4.96 -53.78
N ASN A 416 -10.38 5.40 -53.35
CA ASN A 416 -11.55 5.54 -54.22
C ASN A 416 -11.89 7.03 -54.44
N PRO A 417 -11.70 7.59 -55.67
CA PRO A 417 -12.06 8.98 -55.96
C PRO A 417 -13.58 9.24 -55.90
N TYR A 418 -14.41 8.20 -55.93
CA TYR A 418 -15.87 8.28 -55.82
C TYR A 418 -16.38 7.67 -54.50
N ARG A 419 -15.62 7.83 -53.42
CA ARG A 419 -15.94 7.29 -52.08
C ARG A 419 -17.33 7.69 -51.59
N VAL A 420 -17.78 8.91 -51.86
CA VAL A 420 -19.13 9.39 -51.49
C VAL A 420 -20.24 8.56 -52.15
N VAL A 421 -20.07 8.17 -53.42
CA VAL A 421 -21.02 7.30 -54.13
C VAL A 421 -21.03 5.91 -53.51
N TRP A 422 -19.85 5.34 -53.29
CA TRP A 422 -19.70 4.03 -52.63
C TRP A 422 -20.35 4.03 -51.25
N LYS A 423 -20.08 5.06 -50.43
CA LYS A 423 -20.65 5.24 -49.08
C LYS A 423 -22.17 5.34 -49.11
N SER A 424 -22.72 6.09 -50.07
CA SER A 424 -24.19 6.21 -50.26
C SER A 424 -24.84 4.87 -50.63
N MET A 425 -24.18 4.06 -51.46
CA MET A 425 -24.67 2.73 -51.84
C MET A 425 -24.57 1.75 -50.66
N CYS A 426 -23.46 1.75 -49.92
CA CYS A 426 -23.30 0.96 -48.71
C CYS A 426 -24.33 1.34 -47.64
N TRP A 427 -24.62 2.64 -47.49
CA TRP A 427 -25.67 3.11 -46.57
C TRP A 427 -27.05 2.59 -46.97
N ALA A 428 -27.39 2.68 -48.26
CA ALA A 428 -28.67 2.17 -48.78
C ALA A 428 -28.81 0.66 -48.56
N MET A 429 -27.75 -0.10 -48.82
CA MET A 429 -27.68 -1.55 -48.57
C MET A 429 -27.84 -1.89 -47.08
N ALA A 430 -27.06 -1.22 -46.21
CA ALA A 430 -27.11 -1.41 -44.77
C ALA A 430 -28.47 -1.03 -44.15
N SER A 431 -29.25 -0.20 -44.84
CA SER A 431 -30.60 0.20 -44.41
C SER A 431 -31.70 -0.76 -44.88
N ASP A 432 -31.45 -1.58 -45.92
CA ASP A 432 -32.44 -2.53 -46.42
C ASP A 432 -32.55 -3.75 -45.48
N THR A 433 -33.78 -4.12 -45.12
CA THR A 433 -34.08 -5.23 -44.20
C THR A 433 -33.93 -6.61 -44.85
N LYS A 434 -33.73 -6.68 -46.17
CA LYS A 434 -33.57 -7.95 -46.90
C LYS A 434 -32.20 -8.59 -46.73
N TYR A 435 -31.18 -7.80 -46.38
CA TYR A 435 -29.82 -8.28 -46.19
C TYR A 435 -29.62 -8.87 -44.80
N ASP A 436 -28.64 -9.77 -44.69
CA ASP A 436 -28.24 -10.35 -43.41
C ASP A 436 -27.75 -9.28 -42.42
N VAL A 437 -27.97 -9.52 -41.13
CA VAL A 437 -27.64 -8.55 -40.08
C VAL A 437 -26.13 -8.27 -40.03
N TYR A 438 -25.27 -9.28 -40.24
CA TYR A 438 -23.82 -9.09 -40.27
C TYR A 438 -23.35 -8.41 -41.56
N GLU A 439 -23.97 -8.69 -42.71
CA GLU A 439 -23.66 -7.99 -43.96
C GLU A 439 -24.00 -6.49 -43.87
N LYS A 440 -25.18 -6.18 -43.31
CA LYS A 440 -25.58 -4.80 -43.02
C LYS A 440 -24.63 -4.12 -42.06
N SER A 441 -24.18 -4.83 -41.03
CA SER A 441 -23.25 -4.30 -40.03
C SER A 441 -21.86 -4.07 -40.61
N LEU A 442 -21.40 -4.94 -41.52
CA LEU A 442 -20.12 -4.84 -42.21
C LEU A 442 -20.05 -3.55 -43.05
N TYR A 443 -21.04 -3.33 -43.92
CA TYR A 443 -21.10 -2.10 -44.71
C TYR A 443 -21.50 -0.89 -43.87
N GLY A 444 -22.29 -1.08 -42.81
CA GLY A 444 -22.63 -0.04 -41.85
C GLY A 444 -21.41 0.51 -41.15
N ALA A 445 -20.50 -0.36 -40.69
CA ALA A 445 -19.24 0.02 -40.06
C ALA A 445 -18.31 0.81 -40.98
N LEU A 446 -18.28 0.48 -42.28
CA LEU A 446 -17.44 1.18 -43.25
C LEU A 446 -18.10 2.43 -43.85
N SER A 447 -19.41 2.60 -43.71
CA SER A 447 -20.17 3.76 -44.20
C SER A 447 -20.67 4.70 -43.09
N GLY A 448 -20.42 4.37 -41.83
CA GLY A 448 -20.83 5.14 -40.66
C GLY A 448 -22.31 4.96 -40.26
N ASN A 449 -22.98 3.88 -40.68
CA ASN A 449 -24.37 3.60 -40.29
C ASN A 449 -24.43 2.87 -38.94
N LEU A 450 -24.50 3.66 -37.86
CA LEU A 450 -24.59 3.15 -36.49
C LEU A 450 -25.79 2.19 -36.30
N ARG A 451 -26.96 2.54 -36.84
CA ARG A 451 -28.20 1.77 -36.65
C ARG A 451 -28.07 0.35 -37.23
N ALA A 452 -27.32 0.20 -38.32
CA ALA A 452 -27.06 -1.11 -38.92
C ALA A 452 -26.13 -1.98 -38.07
N MET A 453 -25.19 -1.37 -37.31
CA MET A 453 -24.20 -2.08 -36.49
C MET A 453 -24.74 -2.51 -35.12
N LEU A 454 -25.56 -1.67 -34.47
CA LEU A 454 -26.04 -1.92 -33.10
C LEU A 454 -26.68 -3.32 -32.87
N PRO A 455 -27.42 -3.92 -33.81
CA PRO A 455 -28.00 -5.26 -33.63
C PRO A 455 -26.99 -6.39 -33.44
N VAL A 456 -25.74 -6.24 -33.88
CA VAL A 456 -24.68 -7.26 -33.70
C VAL A 456 -23.70 -6.92 -32.57
N CYS A 457 -23.74 -5.70 -32.06
CA CYS A 457 -22.97 -5.28 -30.88
C CYS A 457 -23.56 -5.94 -29.63
N LYS A 458 -22.79 -6.78 -28.94
CA LYS A 458 -23.27 -7.56 -27.78
C LYS A 458 -22.68 -7.09 -26.46
N SER A 459 -21.47 -6.53 -26.48
CA SER A 459 -20.74 -6.08 -25.29
C SER A 459 -20.63 -4.57 -25.22
N TRP A 460 -20.33 -4.04 -24.04
CA TRP A 460 -19.97 -2.63 -23.85
C TRP A 460 -18.88 -2.19 -24.83
N SER A 461 -17.83 -2.99 -24.98
CA SER A 461 -16.71 -2.73 -25.90
C SER A 461 -17.15 -2.62 -27.36
N ASP A 462 -18.14 -3.42 -27.81
CA ASP A 462 -18.68 -3.33 -29.16
C ASP A 462 -19.49 -2.06 -29.40
N HIS A 463 -20.25 -1.64 -28.38
CA HIS A 463 -21.00 -0.40 -28.43
C HIS A 463 -20.06 0.81 -28.49
N VAL A 464 -19.05 0.87 -27.62
CA VAL A 464 -18.04 1.94 -27.65
C VAL A 464 -17.34 1.97 -29.01
N TRP A 465 -16.89 0.82 -29.53
CA TRP A 465 -16.25 0.73 -30.85
C TRP A 465 -17.15 1.26 -31.97
N ALA A 466 -18.42 0.84 -32.00
CA ALA A 466 -19.35 1.27 -33.04
C ALA A 466 -19.62 2.79 -33.00
N HIS A 467 -19.82 3.35 -31.81
CA HIS A 467 -20.05 4.79 -31.64
C HIS A 467 -18.82 5.62 -32.01
N TYR A 468 -17.62 5.21 -31.58
CA TYR A 468 -16.38 5.93 -31.90
C TYR A 468 -16.00 5.82 -33.37
N LYS A 469 -16.22 4.66 -34.01
CA LYS A 469 -16.07 4.49 -35.48
C LYS A 469 -16.88 5.54 -36.24
N VAL A 470 -18.15 5.70 -35.87
CA VAL A 470 -19.05 6.65 -36.51
C VAL A 470 -18.64 8.10 -36.22
N LEU A 471 -18.20 8.39 -34.99
CA LEU A 471 -17.68 9.72 -34.62
C LEU A 471 -16.50 10.14 -35.51
N VAL A 472 -15.48 9.28 -35.62
CA VAL A 472 -14.29 9.57 -36.43
C VAL A 472 -14.66 9.69 -37.92
N ASP A 473 -15.50 8.80 -38.43
CA ASP A 473 -15.94 8.84 -39.83
C ASP A 473 -16.71 10.13 -40.18
N ILE A 474 -17.61 10.62 -39.31
CA ILE A 474 -18.31 11.90 -39.49
C ILE A 474 -17.35 13.07 -39.51
N ARG A 475 -16.36 13.06 -38.62
CA ARG A 475 -15.38 14.15 -38.48
C ARG A 475 -14.43 14.21 -39.68
N ALA A 476 -13.96 13.05 -40.14
CA ALA A 476 -13.15 12.96 -41.35
C ALA A 476 -13.95 13.37 -42.60
N GLU A 477 -15.20 12.93 -42.75
CA GLU A 477 -16.07 13.33 -43.86
C GLU A 477 -16.34 14.84 -43.86
N THR A 478 -16.51 15.45 -42.68
CA THR A 478 -16.69 16.90 -42.52
C THR A 478 -15.46 17.68 -43.00
N GLU A 479 -14.26 17.22 -42.62
CA GLU A 479 -13.01 17.85 -43.05
C GLU A 479 -12.79 17.70 -44.56
N ILE A 480 -13.02 16.50 -45.12
CA ILE A 480 -12.91 16.24 -46.56
C ILE A 480 -13.83 17.17 -47.35
N ARG A 481 -15.09 17.32 -46.93
CA ARG A 481 -16.06 18.23 -47.58
C ARG A 481 -15.68 19.71 -47.48
N THR A 482 -14.84 20.06 -46.51
CA THR A 482 -14.34 21.43 -46.29
C THR A 482 -13.09 21.71 -47.11
N MET A 483 -12.13 20.77 -47.14
CA MET A 483 -10.79 20.97 -47.70
C MET A 483 -10.63 20.44 -49.14
N CYS A 484 -11.43 19.46 -49.55
CA CYS A 484 -11.34 18.81 -50.86
C CYS A 484 -12.45 19.26 -51.82
N ALA A 485 -12.20 19.12 -53.13
CA ALA A 485 -13.18 19.40 -54.17
C ALA A 485 -14.16 18.22 -54.32
N VAL A 486 -15.08 18.07 -53.37
CA VAL A 486 -16.14 17.05 -53.40
C VAL A 486 -17.37 17.59 -54.12
N ASP A 487 -18.02 16.74 -54.93
CA ASP A 487 -19.32 17.07 -55.52
C ASP A 487 -20.40 17.10 -54.43
N LYS A 488 -20.79 18.32 -54.03
CA LYS A 488 -21.80 18.58 -52.99
C LYS A 488 -23.22 18.20 -53.41
N SER A 489 -23.45 17.81 -54.67
CA SER A 489 -24.75 17.33 -55.14
C SER A 489 -25.05 15.89 -54.70
N LEU A 490 -24.03 15.13 -54.26
CA LEU A 490 -24.17 13.79 -53.70
C LEU A 490 -24.27 13.88 -52.17
N ASP A 491 -25.51 13.83 -51.68
CA ASP A 491 -25.81 13.99 -50.25
C ASP A 491 -25.84 12.65 -49.52
N ILE A 492 -25.22 12.63 -48.33
CA ILE A 492 -25.30 11.50 -47.40
C ILE A 492 -26.55 11.75 -46.52
N PRO A 493 -27.39 10.74 -46.23
CA PRO A 493 -28.63 10.95 -45.49
C PRO A 493 -28.46 11.71 -44.17
N GLN A 494 -29.43 12.54 -43.80
CA GLN A 494 -29.35 13.37 -42.58
C GLN A 494 -29.09 12.55 -41.31
N GLU A 495 -29.62 11.33 -41.23
CA GLU A 495 -29.40 10.38 -40.13
C GLU A 495 -27.92 10.08 -39.84
N TYR A 496 -27.05 10.20 -40.85
CA TYR A 496 -25.60 10.07 -40.70
C TYR A 496 -25.01 11.22 -39.87
N TRP A 497 -25.47 12.45 -40.12
CA TRP A 497 -24.98 13.66 -39.47
C TRP A 497 -25.58 13.89 -38.08
N ASP A 498 -26.78 13.34 -37.82
CA ASP A 498 -27.52 13.51 -36.56
C ASP A 498 -26.96 12.64 -35.39
N GLN A 499 -25.74 12.11 -35.51
CA GLN A 499 -25.10 11.32 -34.45
C GLN A 499 -24.36 12.20 -33.42
N PRO A 500 -24.14 11.71 -32.19
CA PRO A 500 -23.41 12.46 -31.16
C PRO A 500 -22.02 12.90 -31.63
N SER A 501 -21.70 14.17 -31.40
CA SER A 501 -20.46 14.80 -31.88
C SER A 501 -19.29 14.77 -30.89
N ASP A 502 -19.54 14.33 -29.66
CA ASP A 502 -18.58 14.35 -28.56
C ASP A 502 -18.59 13.04 -27.74
N PRO A 503 -17.43 12.65 -27.16
CA PRO A 503 -17.28 11.47 -26.31
C PRO A 503 -18.24 11.36 -25.12
N GLU A 504 -18.58 12.46 -24.46
CA GLU A 504 -19.41 12.45 -23.25
C GLU A 504 -20.87 12.07 -23.58
N SER A 505 -21.41 12.67 -24.64
CA SER A 505 -22.73 12.32 -25.19
C SER A 505 -22.80 10.85 -25.63
N ILE A 506 -21.70 10.29 -26.16
CA ILE A 506 -21.63 8.87 -26.53
C ILE A 506 -21.77 7.99 -25.29
N PHE A 507 -20.99 8.21 -24.24
CA PHE A 507 -21.07 7.40 -23.02
C PHE A 507 -22.43 7.52 -22.33
N ASN A 508 -23.02 8.73 -22.28
CA ASN A 508 -24.37 8.91 -21.75
C ASN A 508 -25.42 8.07 -22.50
N ARG A 509 -25.28 7.93 -23.83
CA ARG A 509 -26.16 7.11 -24.66
C ARG A 509 -25.93 5.61 -24.45
N ILE A 510 -24.68 5.18 -24.26
CA ILE A 510 -24.33 3.79 -23.97
C ILE A 510 -24.88 3.38 -22.60
N GLU A 511 -24.72 4.23 -21.58
CA GLU A 511 -25.21 3.97 -20.21
C GLU A 511 -26.74 3.92 -20.11
N ALA A 512 -27.44 4.63 -21.00
CA ALA A 512 -28.89 4.57 -21.12
C ALA A 512 -29.41 3.29 -21.81
N ASN A 513 -28.54 2.49 -22.42
CA ASN A 513 -28.92 1.27 -23.14
C ASN A 513 -29.02 0.07 -22.19
N GLU A 514 -30.22 -0.49 -22.07
CA GLU A 514 -30.52 -1.61 -21.16
C GLU A 514 -29.63 -2.85 -21.38
N ASN A 515 -29.16 -3.08 -22.61
CA ASN A 515 -28.35 -4.27 -22.94
C ASN A 515 -26.95 -4.23 -22.31
N VAL A 516 -26.37 -3.03 -22.15
CA VAL A 516 -24.99 -2.83 -21.66
C VAL A 516 -24.93 -2.00 -20.38
N GLN A 517 -26.08 -1.64 -19.81
CA GLN A 517 -26.16 -0.82 -18.59
C GLN A 517 -25.42 -1.48 -17.42
N ARG A 518 -25.50 -2.80 -17.28
CA ARG A 518 -24.81 -3.54 -16.20
C ARG A 518 -23.30 -3.54 -16.41
N GLU A 519 -22.83 -3.90 -17.60
CA GLU A 519 -21.41 -3.86 -17.95
C GLU A 519 -20.82 -2.45 -17.81
N SER A 520 -21.60 -1.41 -18.13
CA SER A 520 -21.17 -0.01 -17.95
C SER A 520 -20.88 0.35 -16.49
N GLN A 521 -21.40 -0.40 -15.53
CA GLN A 521 -21.18 -0.20 -14.09
C GLN A 521 -20.01 -1.04 -13.55
N ASP A 522 -19.40 -1.91 -14.37
CA ASP A 522 -18.25 -2.68 -13.96
C ASP A 522 -17.04 -1.77 -13.70
N PHE A 523 -16.28 -2.06 -12.64
CA PHE A 523 -15.21 -1.19 -12.15
C PHE A 523 -14.20 -0.81 -13.25
N TYR A 524 -13.74 -1.78 -14.05
CA TYR A 524 -12.78 -1.50 -15.12
C TYR A 524 -13.38 -0.66 -16.25
N HIS A 525 -14.64 -0.88 -16.64
CA HIS A 525 -15.29 -0.08 -17.68
C HIS A 525 -15.53 1.36 -17.24
N VAL A 526 -15.86 1.58 -15.96
CA VAL A 526 -15.94 2.93 -15.38
C VAL A 526 -14.56 3.62 -15.39
N ILE A 527 -13.49 2.91 -15.04
CA ILE A 527 -12.12 3.44 -15.12
C ILE A 527 -11.77 3.77 -16.58
N GLN A 528 -11.99 2.85 -17.51
CA GLN A 528 -11.74 3.02 -18.94
C GLN A 528 -12.50 4.24 -19.49
N LYS A 529 -13.77 4.42 -19.13
CA LYS A 529 -14.57 5.61 -19.50
C LYS A 529 -13.86 6.90 -19.09
N TRP A 530 -13.47 7.03 -17.82
CA TRP A 530 -12.86 8.27 -17.34
C TRP A 530 -11.45 8.49 -17.89
N VAL A 531 -10.70 7.42 -18.14
CA VAL A 531 -9.40 7.48 -18.85
C VAL A 531 -9.59 7.99 -20.29
N ILE A 532 -10.60 7.48 -21.01
CA ILE A 532 -10.95 7.91 -22.37
C ILE A 532 -11.39 9.38 -22.38
N LEU A 533 -12.26 9.79 -21.45
CA LEU A 533 -12.70 11.18 -21.32
C LEU A 533 -11.59 12.14 -20.84
N GLY A 534 -10.47 11.61 -20.34
CA GLY A 534 -9.37 12.41 -19.83
C GLY A 534 -9.66 13.13 -18.51
N ASP A 535 -10.74 12.75 -17.81
CA ASP A 535 -11.16 13.37 -16.55
C ASP A 535 -10.54 12.63 -15.34
N VAL A 536 -9.28 12.99 -15.04
CA VAL A 536 -8.51 12.41 -13.93
C VAL A 536 -9.15 12.70 -12.58
N GLU A 537 -9.78 13.87 -12.41
CA GLU A 537 -10.40 14.23 -11.14
C GLU A 537 -11.60 13.33 -10.82
N LYS A 538 -12.51 13.14 -11.78
CA LYS A 538 -13.65 12.23 -11.62
C LYS A 538 -13.21 10.78 -11.47
N LEU A 539 -12.16 10.35 -12.17
CA LEU A 539 -11.59 9.02 -11.98
C LEU A 539 -11.17 8.80 -10.51
N LEU A 540 -10.44 9.74 -9.93
CA LEU A 540 -10.01 9.67 -8.53
C LEU A 540 -11.19 9.74 -7.55
N ASP A 541 -12.20 10.56 -7.84
CA ASP A 541 -13.43 10.63 -7.03
C ASP A 541 -14.14 9.29 -6.95
N VAL A 542 -14.33 8.65 -8.10
CA VAL A 542 -15.02 7.36 -8.18
C VAL A 542 -14.23 6.28 -7.44
N MET A 543 -12.91 6.20 -7.64
CA MET A 543 -12.06 5.24 -6.91
C MET A 543 -12.09 5.47 -5.39
N ALA A 544 -11.99 6.71 -4.94
CA ALA A 544 -12.08 7.05 -3.52
C ALA A 544 -13.47 6.77 -2.93
N GLN A 545 -14.54 6.99 -3.71
CA GLN A 545 -15.91 6.69 -3.30
C GLN A 545 -16.14 5.19 -3.13
N TRP A 546 -15.62 4.37 -4.05
CA TRP A 546 -15.69 2.91 -3.93
C TRP A 546 -15.04 2.43 -2.63
N ILE A 547 -13.86 2.94 -2.30
CA ILE A 547 -13.16 2.58 -1.06
C ILE A 547 -13.97 3.00 0.17
N ARG A 548 -14.43 4.25 0.22
CA ARG A 548 -15.20 4.76 1.37
C ARG A 548 -16.57 4.09 1.54
N GLY A 549 -17.19 3.64 0.45
CA GLY A 549 -18.54 3.07 0.45
C GLY A 549 -18.59 1.54 0.51
N GLN A 550 -17.54 0.85 0.08
CA GLN A 550 -17.54 -0.60 -0.16
C GLN A 550 -16.24 -1.31 0.28
N GLU A 551 -15.47 -0.70 1.19
CA GLU A 551 -14.09 -1.12 1.57
C GLU A 551 -13.90 -2.64 1.72
N ASN A 552 -14.80 -3.33 2.43
CA ASN A 552 -14.67 -4.77 2.73
C ASN A 552 -15.16 -5.70 1.60
N THR A 553 -15.62 -5.17 0.47
CA THR A 553 -16.23 -5.93 -0.63
C THR A 553 -15.52 -5.77 -1.97
N LEU A 554 -14.54 -4.87 -2.05
CA LEU A 554 -13.81 -4.63 -3.28
C LEU A 554 -12.82 -5.77 -3.57
N PRO A 555 -12.71 -6.22 -4.85
CA PRO A 555 -11.69 -7.19 -5.22
C PRO A 555 -10.28 -6.67 -4.93
N GLN A 556 -9.45 -7.48 -4.27
CA GLN A 556 -8.09 -7.09 -3.84
C GLN A 556 -7.19 -6.68 -5.02
N HIS A 557 -7.29 -7.39 -6.15
CA HIS A 557 -6.59 -7.06 -7.38
C HIS A 557 -6.99 -5.69 -7.96
N LEU A 558 -8.27 -5.29 -7.79
CA LEU A 558 -8.71 -3.96 -8.18
C LEU A 558 -8.06 -2.88 -7.29
N ILE A 559 -7.93 -3.10 -5.98
CA ILE A 559 -7.24 -2.17 -5.08
C ILE A 559 -5.77 -2.03 -5.48
N ARG A 560 -5.08 -3.14 -5.77
CA ARG A 560 -3.72 -3.12 -6.32
C ARG A 560 -3.66 -2.30 -7.61
N PHE A 561 -4.55 -2.58 -8.56
CA PHE A 561 -4.59 -1.87 -9.83
C PHE A 561 -4.78 -0.37 -9.62
N MET A 562 -5.77 0.05 -8.83
CA MET A 562 -6.03 1.45 -8.51
C MET A 562 -4.83 2.12 -7.84
N ALA A 563 -4.14 1.45 -6.91
CA ALA A 563 -2.93 1.98 -6.27
C ALA A 563 -1.83 2.28 -7.30
N HIS A 564 -1.60 1.39 -8.26
CA HIS A 564 -0.61 1.60 -9.32
C HIS A 564 -1.04 2.67 -10.32
N VAL A 565 -2.32 2.76 -10.66
CA VAL A 565 -2.86 3.86 -11.48
C VAL A 565 -2.65 5.20 -10.78
N VAL A 566 -2.92 5.28 -9.47
CA VAL A 566 -2.69 6.49 -8.66
C VAL A 566 -1.21 6.87 -8.64
N LEU A 567 -0.30 5.91 -8.47
CA LEU A 567 1.15 6.16 -8.49
C LEU A 567 1.61 6.65 -9.88
N PHE A 568 1.08 6.07 -10.96
CA PHE A 568 1.31 6.52 -12.33
C PHE A 568 0.78 7.95 -12.57
N LEU A 569 -0.42 8.28 -12.09
CA LEU A 569 -0.99 9.62 -12.23
C LEU A 569 -0.15 10.64 -11.46
N ARG A 570 0.33 10.31 -10.26
CA ARG A 570 1.24 11.18 -9.48
C ARG A 570 2.55 11.49 -10.19
N SER A 571 3.13 10.52 -10.92
CA SER A 571 4.41 10.73 -11.60
C SER A 571 4.28 11.48 -12.93
N THR A 572 3.10 11.48 -13.55
CA THR A 572 2.89 12.04 -14.89
C THR A 572 2.08 13.33 -14.91
N GLN A 573 1.18 13.55 -13.96
CA GLN A 573 0.25 14.67 -13.98
C GLN A 573 0.72 15.81 -13.06
N HIS A 574 0.68 17.03 -13.58
CA HIS A 574 1.13 18.23 -12.86
C HIS A 574 0.25 18.63 -11.67
N ARG A 575 -1.02 18.19 -11.64
CA ARG A 575 -1.99 18.50 -10.58
C ARG A 575 -2.89 17.30 -10.31
N VAL A 576 -2.62 16.59 -9.23
CA VAL A 576 -3.42 15.46 -8.75
C VAL A 576 -3.95 15.78 -7.37
N ASN A 577 -5.19 15.35 -7.07
CA ASN A 577 -5.75 15.50 -5.73
C ASN A 577 -5.10 14.47 -4.79
N GLU A 578 -4.10 14.92 -4.02
CA GLU A 578 -3.33 14.07 -3.13
C GLU A 578 -4.16 13.34 -2.07
N ASP A 579 -5.21 13.99 -1.55
CA ASP A 579 -6.08 13.38 -0.54
C ASP A 579 -6.82 12.15 -1.10
N LYS A 580 -7.33 12.25 -2.34
CA LYS A 580 -7.99 11.13 -3.02
C LYS A 580 -7.00 10.00 -3.34
N CYS A 581 -5.78 10.35 -3.74
CA CYS A 581 -4.71 9.38 -3.97
C CYS A 581 -4.31 8.63 -2.69
N ASN A 582 -4.20 9.36 -1.57
CA ASN A 582 -3.87 8.78 -0.27
C ASN A 582 -4.95 7.80 0.18
N VAL A 583 -6.24 8.10 0.00
CA VAL A 583 -7.33 7.16 0.32
C VAL A 583 -7.13 5.80 -0.38
N VAL A 584 -6.73 5.81 -1.66
CA VAL A 584 -6.48 4.58 -2.42
C VAL A 584 -5.25 3.83 -1.90
N LEU A 585 -4.17 4.54 -1.65
CA LEU A 585 -2.92 3.93 -1.17
C LEU A 585 -3.04 3.41 0.27
N GLU A 586 -3.73 4.11 1.15
CA GLU A 586 -3.99 3.67 2.52
C GLU A 586 -4.84 2.40 2.55
N ALA A 587 -5.86 2.29 1.69
CA ALA A 587 -6.64 1.06 1.56
C ALA A 587 -5.80 -0.12 1.06
N TYR A 588 -4.88 0.14 0.12
CA TYR A 588 -3.97 -0.90 -0.35
C TYR A 588 -2.95 -1.31 0.72
N VAL A 589 -2.38 -0.35 1.46
CA VAL A 589 -1.49 -0.63 2.60
C VAL A 589 -2.20 -1.44 3.67
N LYS A 590 -3.43 -1.07 4.04
CA LYS A 590 -4.25 -1.81 4.98
C LYS A 590 -4.41 -3.28 4.56
N TYR A 591 -4.75 -3.52 3.29
CA TYR A 591 -4.84 -4.86 2.74
C TYR A 591 -3.51 -5.63 2.83
N LEU A 592 -2.38 -4.99 2.49
CA LEU A 592 -1.07 -5.61 2.57
C LEU A 592 -0.66 -5.98 4.01
N ILE A 593 -1.11 -5.19 5.00
CA ILE A 593 -0.91 -5.49 6.43
C ILE A 593 -1.75 -6.71 6.82
N GLU A 594 -3.01 -6.78 6.39
CA GLU A 594 -3.93 -7.90 6.70
C GLU A 594 -3.44 -9.24 6.11
N GLU A 595 -2.78 -9.23 4.95
CA GLU A 595 -2.23 -10.42 4.27
C GLU A 595 -0.75 -10.73 4.62
N ASP A 596 -0.18 -10.01 5.59
CA ASP A 596 1.22 -10.17 6.07
C ASP A 596 2.28 -10.05 4.95
N HIS A 597 2.08 -9.10 4.04
CA HIS A 597 3.00 -8.83 2.92
C HIS A 597 4.13 -7.85 3.31
N LYS A 598 5.00 -8.26 4.22
CA LYS A 598 6.02 -7.43 4.90
C LYS A 598 6.85 -6.52 3.97
N GLU A 599 7.44 -7.07 2.90
CA GLU A 599 8.25 -6.31 1.92
C GLU A 599 7.44 -5.29 1.11
N LEU A 600 6.17 -5.59 0.84
CA LEU A 600 5.30 -4.70 0.07
C LEU A 600 4.85 -3.53 0.95
N VAL A 601 4.50 -3.79 2.21
CA VAL A 601 4.05 -2.77 3.17
C VAL A 601 5.08 -1.65 3.29
N SER A 602 6.37 -1.95 3.48
CA SER A 602 7.41 -0.90 3.61
C SER A 602 7.47 0.02 2.40
N PHE A 603 7.44 -0.55 1.19
CA PHE A 603 7.50 0.24 -0.04
C PHE A 603 6.27 1.12 -0.24
N TYR A 604 5.05 0.59 -0.13
CA TYR A 604 3.85 1.39 -0.39
C TYR A 604 3.58 2.41 0.72
N VAL A 605 3.93 2.11 1.97
CA VAL A 605 3.87 3.09 3.06
C VAL A 605 4.79 4.28 2.75
N SER A 606 6.00 4.06 2.21
CA SER A 606 6.89 5.17 1.81
C SER A 606 6.28 6.14 0.79
N LYS A 607 5.20 5.76 0.10
CA LYS A 607 4.48 6.60 -0.88
C LYS A 607 3.35 7.42 -0.26
N LEU A 608 3.10 7.29 1.04
CA LEU A 608 2.13 8.07 1.80
C LEU A 608 2.77 9.36 2.37
N PRO A 609 1.96 10.34 2.85
CA PRO A 609 2.47 11.51 3.57
C PRO A 609 3.13 11.12 4.90
N PRO A 610 4.09 11.92 5.43
CA PRO A 610 4.86 11.56 6.62
C PRO A 610 4.02 11.16 7.85
N ALA A 611 2.90 11.84 8.11
CA ALA A 611 2.02 11.50 9.23
C ALA A 611 1.35 10.12 9.04
N ALA A 612 0.92 9.81 7.82
CA ALA A 612 0.32 8.53 7.47
C ALA A 612 1.38 7.40 7.43
N GLN A 613 2.62 7.70 7.02
CA GLN A 613 3.75 6.78 7.09
C GLN A 613 3.95 6.25 8.51
N VAL A 614 4.05 7.17 9.47
CA VAL A 614 4.23 6.83 10.89
C VAL A 614 3.03 6.03 11.40
N HIS A 615 1.81 6.47 11.11
CA HIS A 615 0.59 5.79 11.55
C HIS A 615 0.49 4.35 11.05
N TRP A 616 0.57 4.15 9.73
CA TRP A 616 0.35 2.83 9.11
C TRP A 616 1.50 1.87 9.36
N TYR A 617 2.75 2.35 9.33
CA TYR A 617 3.88 1.47 9.63
C TYR A 617 3.91 1.08 11.12
N ALA A 618 3.52 1.99 12.02
CA ALA A 618 3.38 1.64 13.43
C ALA A 618 2.30 0.57 13.63
N LEU A 619 1.12 0.73 13.00
CA LEU A 619 0.04 -0.25 13.03
C LEU A 619 0.50 -1.64 12.52
N PHE A 620 1.30 -1.68 11.46
CA PHE A 620 1.90 -2.90 10.93
C PHE A 620 2.83 -3.57 11.95
N LEU A 621 3.76 -2.81 12.54
CA LEU A 621 4.73 -3.34 13.50
C LEU A 621 4.08 -3.83 14.81
N GLU A 622 2.92 -3.31 15.18
CA GLU A 622 2.16 -3.79 16.35
C GLU A 622 1.76 -5.28 16.23
N GLY A 623 1.60 -5.79 15.01
CA GLY A 623 1.29 -7.20 14.76
C GLY A 623 2.51 -8.13 14.85
N ILE A 624 3.72 -7.59 14.90
CA ILE A 624 4.96 -8.37 14.82
C ILE A 624 5.48 -8.72 16.21
N THR A 625 5.41 -10.00 16.55
CA THR A 625 5.86 -10.50 17.86
C THR A 625 7.28 -11.06 17.83
N ASP A 626 7.72 -11.63 16.71
CA ASP A 626 9.00 -12.34 16.60
C ASP A 626 10.19 -11.38 16.44
N VAL A 627 11.28 -11.63 17.19
CA VAL A 627 12.44 -10.72 17.29
C VAL A 627 13.22 -10.61 15.98
N ASP A 628 13.37 -11.70 15.24
CA ASP A 628 14.09 -11.68 13.96
C ASP A 628 13.26 -10.93 12.91
N GLU A 629 11.93 -11.12 12.93
CA GLU A 629 11.01 -10.35 12.08
C GLU A 629 11.00 -8.85 12.42
N LYS A 630 11.13 -8.47 13.71
CA LYS A 630 11.26 -7.06 14.11
C LYS A 630 12.46 -6.40 13.43
N GLN A 631 13.63 -7.04 13.50
CA GLN A 631 14.85 -6.50 12.89
C GLN A 631 14.74 -6.42 11.37
N MET A 632 14.20 -7.46 10.73
CA MET A 632 13.98 -7.45 9.29
C MET A 632 13.07 -6.29 8.87
N CYS A 633 11.97 -6.02 9.58
CA CYS A 633 11.08 -4.92 9.23
C CYS A 633 11.74 -3.55 9.42
N LEU A 634 12.54 -3.37 10.48
CA LEU A 634 13.31 -2.13 10.65
C LEU A 634 14.34 -1.92 9.53
N GLN A 635 15.00 -2.99 9.06
CA GLN A 635 15.89 -2.92 7.90
C GLN A 635 15.13 -2.52 6.63
N LEU A 636 13.96 -3.12 6.38
CA LEU A 636 13.11 -2.76 5.25
C LEU A 636 12.66 -1.29 5.32
N ALA A 637 12.36 -0.79 6.53
CA ALA A 637 12.02 0.62 6.75
C ALA A 637 13.20 1.56 6.48
N GLU A 638 14.41 1.14 6.82
CA GLU A 638 15.65 1.89 6.54
C GLU A 638 15.91 2.00 5.04
N GLU A 639 15.75 0.89 4.29
CA GLU A 639 15.94 0.86 2.83
C GLU A 639 15.02 1.83 2.07
N VAL A 640 13.81 2.07 2.58
CA VAL A 640 12.84 3.00 1.99
C VAL A 640 12.84 4.38 2.65
N CYS A 641 13.81 4.66 3.53
CA CYS A 641 14.00 5.93 4.23
C CYS A 641 12.80 6.39 5.09
N LEU A 642 12.12 5.46 5.78
CA LEU A 642 11.08 5.81 6.76
C LEU A 642 11.69 6.38 8.04
N ASP A 643 10.93 7.21 8.76
CA ASP A 643 11.32 7.76 10.06
C ASP A 643 11.20 6.68 11.15
N ILE A 644 12.20 5.80 11.21
CA ILE A 644 12.28 4.72 12.21
C ILE A 644 12.11 5.27 13.62
N PRO A 645 12.77 6.39 14.02
CA PRO A 645 12.60 6.90 15.36
C PRO A 645 11.17 7.27 15.77
N GLN A 646 10.43 7.97 14.90
CA GLN A 646 9.03 8.31 15.19
C GLN A 646 8.12 7.09 15.12
N ILE A 647 8.38 6.17 14.20
CA ILE A 647 7.63 4.92 14.05
C ILE A 647 7.72 4.08 15.32
N THR A 648 8.93 3.72 15.77
CA THR A 648 9.11 2.83 16.94
C THR A 648 8.57 3.46 18.21
N LYS A 649 8.70 4.78 18.37
CA LYS A 649 8.04 5.53 19.44
C LYS A 649 6.52 5.36 19.40
N THR A 650 5.92 5.58 18.23
CA THR A 650 4.46 5.48 18.03
C THR A 650 3.96 4.06 18.28
N VAL A 651 4.70 3.02 17.86
CA VAL A 651 4.37 1.61 18.16
C VAL A 651 4.25 1.38 19.66
N VAL A 652 5.25 1.83 20.44
CA VAL A 652 5.25 1.66 21.89
C VAL A 652 4.11 2.44 22.54
N GLU A 653 3.84 3.66 22.08
CA GLU A 653 2.72 4.46 22.57
C GLU A 653 1.36 3.82 22.27
N ASN A 654 1.16 3.28 21.07
CA ASN A 654 -0.06 2.59 20.69
C ASN A 654 -0.29 1.33 21.54
N ILE A 655 0.72 0.48 21.71
CA ILE A 655 0.63 -0.73 22.54
C ILE A 655 0.36 -0.36 24.01
N ARG A 656 1.00 0.70 24.51
CA ARG A 656 0.78 1.20 25.87
C ARG A 656 -0.65 1.70 26.07
N ASN A 657 -1.19 2.44 25.10
CA ASN A 657 -2.49 3.12 25.20
C ASN A 657 -3.70 2.24 24.81
N LYS A 658 -3.50 1.10 24.12
CA LYS A 658 -4.57 0.16 23.71
C LYS A 658 -5.45 -0.33 24.86
N SER A 659 -4.90 -0.50 26.06
CA SER A 659 -5.67 -0.87 27.25
C SER A 659 -6.12 0.39 28.00
N GLY A 660 -7.19 1.05 27.52
CA GLY A 660 -7.94 2.10 28.23
C GLY A 660 -7.10 2.98 29.17
N GLY A 661 -6.45 3.99 28.60
CA GLY A 661 -5.68 4.97 29.36
C GLY A 661 -6.48 5.57 30.52
N GLY A 662 -6.18 5.13 31.73
CA GLY A 662 -6.77 5.65 32.94
C GLY A 662 -6.42 4.75 34.11
N LEU A 663 -5.77 5.33 35.12
CA LEU A 663 -5.79 4.81 36.49
C LEU A 663 -7.25 4.78 36.97
N ALA A 664 -8.05 3.82 36.49
CA ALA A 664 -9.34 3.55 37.07
C ALA A 664 -9.08 2.88 38.42
N ALA A 665 -8.91 3.71 39.44
CA ALA A 665 -9.07 3.34 40.84
C ALA A 665 -10.53 2.95 41.08
N GLY A 666 -10.92 1.79 40.54
CA GLY A 666 -12.14 1.10 40.90
C GLY A 666 -11.84 0.24 42.11
N GLU A 667 -12.29 0.69 43.29
CA GLU A 667 -12.43 -0.16 44.46
C GLU A 667 -13.19 -1.44 44.05
N GLY A 668 -12.51 -2.59 44.03
CA GLY A 668 -13.18 -3.90 43.98
C GLY A 668 -12.92 -4.84 42.80
N LEU A 669 -11.95 -4.59 41.92
CA LEU A 669 -11.52 -5.62 40.95
C LEU A 669 -10.40 -6.47 41.53
N SER A 670 -10.57 -7.80 41.51
CA SER A 670 -9.58 -8.77 41.97
C SER A 670 -8.24 -8.50 41.29
N LEU A 671 -7.27 -7.99 42.06
CA LEU A 671 -5.92 -7.72 41.62
C LEU A 671 -5.22 -9.07 41.37
N ASP A 672 -5.39 -9.61 40.17
CA ASP A 672 -4.62 -10.77 39.74
C ASP A 672 -3.17 -10.30 39.61
N VAL A 673 -2.34 -10.66 40.59
CA VAL A 673 -0.90 -10.29 40.67
C VAL A 673 -0.09 -10.99 39.56
N THR A 674 -0.74 -11.87 38.80
CA THR A 674 -0.15 -12.63 37.71
C THR A 674 0.09 -11.74 36.48
N VAL A 675 1.23 -11.98 35.82
CA VAL A 675 1.59 -11.30 34.56
C VAL A 675 0.71 -11.86 33.45
N THR A 676 -0.13 -11.02 32.86
CA THR A 676 -1.04 -11.41 31.77
C THR A 676 -0.32 -11.39 30.42
N GLU A 677 -0.92 -11.97 29.39
CA GLU A 677 -0.37 -11.87 28.03
C GLU A 677 -0.33 -10.42 27.53
N GLU A 678 -1.29 -9.58 27.93
CA GLU A 678 -1.24 -8.14 27.63
C GLU A 678 -0.03 -7.48 28.29
N ASP A 679 0.30 -7.83 29.54
CA ASP A 679 1.49 -7.30 30.20
C ASP A 679 2.76 -7.70 29.44
N LYS A 680 2.86 -8.95 28.97
CA LYS A 680 3.98 -9.41 28.14
C LYS A 680 4.12 -8.64 26.83
N THR A 681 3.00 -8.30 26.17
CA THR A 681 3.06 -7.47 24.95
C THR A 681 3.60 -6.07 25.23
N LYS A 682 3.21 -5.45 26.35
CA LYS A 682 3.74 -4.13 26.77
C LYS A 682 5.23 -4.20 27.13
N ILE A 683 5.67 -5.29 27.75
CA ILE A 683 7.09 -5.53 28.05
C ILE A 683 7.89 -5.70 26.76
N ALA A 684 7.40 -6.51 25.82
CA ALA A 684 8.05 -6.77 24.54
C ALA A 684 8.04 -5.56 23.59
N ALA A 685 7.15 -4.59 23.80
CA ALA A 685 7.12 -3.35 23.02
C ALA A 685 8.40 -2.54 23.21
N ILE A 686 9.01 -2.57 24.40
CA ILE A 686 10.24 -1.83 24.70
C ILE A 686 11.41 -2.28 23.80
N ASP A 687 11.40 -3.53 23.34
CA ASP A 687 12.45 -4.06 22.45
C ASP A 687 12.59 -3.22 21.18
N TRP A 688 11.50 -2.62 20.67
CA TRP A 688 11.51 -1.76 19.48
C TRP A 688 12.44 -0.54 19.62
N LEU A 689 12.54 0.03 20.83
CA LEU A 689 13.35 1.21 21.13
C LEU A 689 14.78 0.86 21.55
N VAL A 690 15.06 -0.40 21.88
CA VAL A 690 16.37 -0.86 22.35
C VAL A 690 17.28 -1.28 21.19
N PHE A 691 16.71 -1.64 20.03
CA PHE A 691 17.49 -1.97 18.83
C PHE A 691 18.41 -0.84 18.37
N ASP A 692 17.92 0.40 18.37
CA ASP A 692 18.72 1.58 18.01
C ASP A 692 19.27 2.28 19.26
N THR A 693 20.59 2.35 19.34
CA THR A 693 21.29 3.07 20.41
C THR A 693 20.97 4.57 20.45
N ALA A 694 20.62 5.19 19.32
CA ALA A 694 20.27 6.61 19.27
C ALA A 694 18.95 6.90 20.02
N GLN A 695 18.04 5.93 20.09
CA GLN A 695 16.75 6.06 20.76
C GLN A 695 16.78 5.77 22.26
N ARG A 696 17.96 5.56 22.86
CA ARG A 696 18.06 5.09 24.25
C ARG A 696 17.38 6.01 25.28
N ALA A 697 17.38 7.32 25.03
CA ALA A 697 16.67 8.29 25.85
C ALA A 697 15.14 8.09 25.82
N GLU A 698 14.58 7.86 24.63
CA GLU A 698 13.16 7.58 24.46
C GLU A 698 12.78 6.20 25.03
N ALA A 699 13.62 5.18 24.84
CA ALA A 699 13.46 3.86 25.44
C ALA A 699 13.29 3.96 26.96
N MET A 700 14.12 4.80 27.62
CA MET A 700 14.04 5.03 29.06
C MET A 700 12.74 5.73 29.48
N LYS A 701 12.30 6.76 28.74
CA LYS A 701 11.03 7.47 29.00
C LYS A 701 9.83 6.54 28.89
N GLN A 702 9.78 5.73 27.84
CA GLN A 702 8.68 4.80 27.62
C GLN A 702 8.70 3.64 28.62
N ALA A 703 9.88 3.09 28.93
CA ALA A 703 10.02 2.07 29.98
C ALA A 703 9.55 2.58 31.34
N ASN A 704 9.92 3.82 31.71
CA ASN A 704 9.44 4.47 32.93
C ASN A 704 7.91 4.60 32.95
N ALA A 705 7.28 5.02 31.85
CA ALA A 705 5.81 5.11 31.75
C ALA A 705 5.12 3.74 31.94
N VAL A 706 5.68 2.67 31.36
CA VAL A 706 5.16 1.30 31.54
C VAL A 706 5.37 0.82 32.98
N MET A 707 6.57 1.03 33.56
CA MET A 707 6.86 0.67 34.94
C MET A 707 5.96 1.41 35.94
N ARG A 708 5.66 2.71 35.72
CA ARG A 708 4.70 3.47 36.53
C ARG A 708 3.33 2.79 36.57
N THR A 709 2.85 2.33 35.43
CA THR A 709 1.56 1.64 35.30
C THR A 709 1.57 0.31 36.07
N PHE A 710 2.64 -0.49 35.92
CA PHE A 710 2.75 -1.77 36.65
C PHE A 710 2.91 -1.61 38.16
N ILE A 711 3.66 -0.60 38.62
CA ILE A 711 3.82 -0.31 40.05
C ILE A 711 2.49 0.13 40.67
N ALA A 712 1.71 0.97 39.96
CA ALA A 712 0.40 1.40 40.44
C ALA A 712 -0.57 0.21 40.64
N VAL A 713 -0.49 -0.81 39.79
CA VAL A 713 -1.29 -2.05 39.87
C VAL A 713 -0.59 -3.14 40.69
N GLN A 714 0.55 -2.83 41.33
CA GLN A 714 1.35 -3.75 42.16
C GLN A 714 1.90 -5.01 41.45
N LYS A 715 2.01 -4.98 40.12
CA LYS A 715 2.63 -6.06 39.31
C LYS A 715 4.15 -5.88 39.22
N LEU A 716 4.84 -6.10 40.35
CA LEU A 716 6.28 -5.83 40.48
C LEU A 716 7.17 -6.71 39.60
N THR A 717 6.76 -7.96 39.33
CA THR A 717 7.47 -8.87 38.42
C THR A 717 7.49 -8.32 37.00
N ALA A 718 6.35 -7.83 36.50
CA ALA A 718 6.25 -7.18 35.19
C ALA A 718 7.11 -5.90 35.13
N ALA A 719 7.09 -5.07 36.19
CA ALA A 719 7.94 -3.89 36.27
C ALA A 719 9.45 -4.25 36.24
N ARG A 720 9.84 -5.35 36.91
CA ARG A 720 11.22 -5.86 36.88
C ARG A 720 11.61 -6.39 35.50
N GLU A 721 10.70 -7.05 34.80
CA GLU A 721 10.94 -7.49 33.42
C GLU A 721 11.18 -6.30 32.48
N VAL A 722 10.37 -5.23 32.56
CA VAL A 722 10.62 -3.98 31.80
C VAL A 722 11.98 -3.38 32.16
N PHE A 723 12.30 -3.30 33.46
CA PHE A 723 13.58 -2.76 33.92
C PHE A 723 14.77 -3.51 33.31
N ASN A 724 14.67 -4.84 33.22
CA ASN A 724 15.72 -5.70 32.66
C ASN A 724 15.84 -5.62 31.13
N LYS A 725 14.85 -5.09 30.42
CA LYS A 725 14.94 -4.84 28.97
C LYS A 725 15.89 -3.69 28.64
N LEU A 726 16.06 -2.73 29.55
CA LEU A 726 17.01 -1.64 29.36
C LEU A 726 18.43 -2.13 29.65
N PRO A 727 19.38 -1.99 28.71
CA PRO A 727 20.76 -2.39 28.96
C PRO A 727 21.40 -1.56 30.09
N VAL A 728 22.34 -2.15 30.82
CA VAL A 728 22.97 -1.52 32.00
C VAL A 728 23.77 -0.25 31.66
N ASP A 729 24.22 -0.12 30.41
CA ASP A 729 24.98 1.03 29.89
C ASP A 729 24.09 2.18 29.38
N SER A 730 22.77 2.08 29.55
CA SER A 730 21.81 3.03 28.98
C SER A 730 22.07 4.47 29.39
N ILE A 731 22.40 4.73 30.66
CA ILE A 731 22.69 6.08 31.15
C ILE A 731 23.92 6.64 30.44
N ASP A 732 25.01 5.86 30.35
CA ASP A 732 26.26 6.28 29.70
C ASP A 732 26.05 6.56 28.20
N ILE A 733 25.23 5.75 27.52
CA ILE A 733 24.88 5.96 26.11
C ILE A 733 24.06 7.24 25.93
N ILE A 734 23.12 7.54 26.82
CA ILE A 734 22.31 8.77 26.73
C ILE A 734 23.22 10.00 26.81
N TYR A 735 24.13 10.06 27.79
CA TYR A 735 25.11 11.16 27.89
C TYR A 735 26.01 11.23 26.66
N ARG A 736 26.50 10.09 26.17
CA ARG A 736 27.36 10.05 24.98
C ARG A 736 26.64 10.57 23.74
N ASN A 737 25.41 10.12 23.48
CA ASN A 737 24.62 10.56 22.33
C ASN A 737 24.29 12.04 22.41
N TRP A 738 23.92 12.53 23.59
CA TRP A 738 23.66 13.95 23.81
C TRP A 738 24.91 14.81 23.58
N HIS A 739 26.05 14.37 24.10
CA HIS A 739 27.33 15.06 23.90
C HIS A 739 27.71 15.10 22.42
N LEU A 740 27.49 14.01 21.67
CA LEU A 740 27.73 13.96 20.23
C LEU A 740 26.82 14.94 19.45
N GLN A 741 25.59 15.15 19.90
CA GLN A 741 24.63 16.05 19.24
C GLN A 741 24.82 17.53 19.61
N THR A 742 25.12 17.84 20.88
CA THR A 742 25.12 19.21 21.40
C THR A 742 26.50 19.75 21.79
N GLY A 743 27.50 18.88 21.95
CA GLY A 743 28.83 19.23 22.47
C GLY A 743 28.86 19.56 23.96
N THR A 744 27.77 19.30 24.70
CA THR A 744 27.63 19.58 26.13
C THR A 744 27.27 18.32 26.91
N ASP A 745 27.58 18.31 28.20
CA ASP A 745 27.18 17.24 29.13
C ASP A 745 25.87 17.57 29.88
N GLU A 746 25.31 18.76 29.67
CA GLU A 746 24.06 19.19 30.29
C GLU A 746 22.88 18.66 29.49
N LEU A 747 22.26 17.57 29.96
CA LEU A 747 21.10 16.94 29.32
C LEU A 747 19.89 17.90 29.27
N SER A 748 18.90 17.56 28.44
CA SER A 748 17.56 18.15 28.54
C SER A 748 16.91 17.84 29.90
N ALA A 749 16.00 18.70 30.39
CA ALA A 749 15.30 18.45 31.64
C ALA A 749 14.52 17.13 31.59
N ASP A 750 13.90 16.83 30.45
CA ASP A 750 13.15 15.60 30.22
C ASP A 750 14.04 14.34 30.35
N ASP A 751 15.24 14.34 29.76
CA ASP A 751 16.13 13.18 29.82
C ASP A 751 16.73 13.00 31.23
N GLU A 752 17.08 14.09 31.91
CA GLU A 752 17.54 14.04 33.30
C GLU A 752 16.46 13.56 34.26
N ASN A 753 15.24 14.05 34.11
CA ASN A 753 14.09 13.61 34.90
C ASN A 753 13.77 12.14 34.62
N ALA A 754 13.90 11.67 33.36
CA ALA A 754 13.74 10.26 33.01
C ALA A 754 14.81 9.36 33.64
N ILE A 755 16.10 9.77 33.63
CA ILE A 755 17.17 9.03 34.29
C ILE A 755 16.92 8.96 35.81
N ARG A 756 16.48 10.07 36.40
CA ARG A 756 16.15 10.12 37.82
C ARG A 756 14.98 9.19 38.15
N GLU A 757 13.92 9.19 37.36
CA GLU A 757 12.77 8.31 37.52
C GLU A 757 13.16 6.83 37.38
N TYR A 758 14.06 6.51 36.46
CA TYR A 758 14.63 5.17 36.30
C TYR A 758 15.38 4.72 37.57
N LEU A 759 16.22 5.59 38.15
CA LEU A 759 16.93 5.32 39.40
C LEU A 759 15.99 5.20 40.61
N CYS A 760 14.93 6.02 40.66
CA CYS A 760 13.89 5.91 41.67
C CYS A 760 13.20 4.54 41.59
N THR A 761 12.85 4.11 40.38
CA THR A 761 12.22 2.81 40.13
C THR A 761 13.14 1.66 40.54
N LYS A 762 14.43 1.74 40.18
CA LYS A 762 15.44 0.76 40.62
C LYS A 762 15.48 0.62 42.14
N ALA A 763 15.61 1.74 42.86
CA ALA A 763 15.65 1.74 44.32
C ALA A 763 14.40 1.10 44.93
N TYR A 764 13.23 1.37 44.35
CA TYR A 764 11.96 0.79 44.80
C TYR A 764 11.90 -0.74 44.58
N LEU A 765 12.25 -1.21 43.38
CA LEU A 765 12.24 -2.63 43.08
C LEU A 765 13.26 -3.39 43.94
N ASP A 766 14.45 -2.83 44.15
CA ASP A 766 15.48 -3.43 45.01
C ASP A 766 15.03 -3.51 46.48
N ALA A 767 14.31 -2.49 46.99
CA ALA A 767 13.72 -2.52 48.32
C ALA A 767 12.65 -3.60 48.47
N MET A 768 11.79 -3.77 47.47
CA MET A 768 10.74 -4.79 47.48
C MET A 768 11.32 -6.21 47.35
N ASP A 769 12.35 -6.41 46.53
CA ASP A 769 13.05 -7.70 46.43
C ASP A 769 13.77 -8.03 47.75
N GLY A 770 14.44 -7.06 48.36
CA GLY A 770 15.04 -7.21 49.69
C GLY A 770 14.00 -7.60 50.76
N PHE A 771 12.82 -6.98 50.73
CA PHE A 771 11.71 -7.33 51.61
C PHE A 771 11.21 -8.76 51.36
N ASN A 772 11.00 -9.16 50.11
CA ASN A 772 10.53 -10.51 49.77
C ASN A 772 11.54 -11.58 50.20
N GLU A 773 12.84 -11.34 49.99
CA GLU A 773 13.91 -12.22 50.49
C GLU A 773 13.90 -12.31 52.01
N TRP A 774 13.76 -11.18 52.71
CA TRP A 774 13.65 -11.15 54.16
C TRP A 774 12.41 -11.89 54.66
N PHE A 775 11.25 -11.66 54.05
CA PHE A 775 9.97 -12.29 54.40
C PHE A 775 10.06 -13.80 54.27
N ASN A 776 10.63 -14.28 53.15
CA ASN A 776 10.85 -15.72 52.92
C ASN A 776 11.81 -16.31 53.96
N LYS A 777 12.91 -15.62 54.30
CA LYS A 777 13.82 -16.06 55.36
C LYS A 777 13.15 -16.07 56.74
N PHE A 778 12.31 -15.10 57.04
CA PHE A 778 11.63 -15.02 58.33
C PHE A 778 10.61 -16.14 58.52
N HIS A 779 9.76 -16.39 57.50
CA HIS A 779 8.65 -17.33 57.62
C HIS A 779 8.98 -18.78 57.25
N HIS A 780 9.89 -19.02 56.30
CA HIS A 780 10.10 -20.35 55.73
C HIS A 780 11.43 -21.00 56.12
N THR A 781 12.42 -20.25 56.62
CA THR A 781 13.74 -20.80 56.94
C THR A 781 14.03 -20.91 58.44
N LYS A 782 13.07 -20.57 59.31
CA LYS A 782 13.21 -20.70 60.76
C LYS A 782 13.34 -22.19 61.16
N PRO A 783 14.41 -22.58 61.88
CA PRO A 783 14.56 -23.96 62.34
C PRO A 783 13.39 -24.40 63.22
N ALA A 784 12.94 -25.64 63.04
CA ALA A 784 11.85 -26.21 63.83
C ALA A 784 12.37 -26.83 65.13
N GLU A 785 11.68 -26.55 66.23
CA GLU A 785 12.05 -27.09 67.55
C GLU A 785 11.93 -28.62 67.58
N PRO A 786 12.97 -29.37 68.01
CA PRO A 786 12.91 -30.82 68.11
C PRO A 786 11.84 -31.27 69.10
N SER A 787 10.92 -32.17 68.68
CA SER A 787 9.87 -32.66 69.57
C SER A 787 10.41 -33.61 70.65
N ALA A 788 10.01 -33.35 71.90
CA ALA A 788 10.38 -34.19 73.05
C ALA A 788 9.69 -35.58 72.97
N PRO A 789 10.44 -36.70 73.05
CA PRO A 789 9.83 -38.02 73.04
C PRO A 789 9.06 -38.27 74.35
N HIS A 790 7.80 -38.71 74.28
CA HIS A 790 6.92 -38.91 75.44
C HIS A 790 7.34 -40.08 76.37
N ALA A 791 8.23 -40.98 75.93
CA ALA A 791 8.86 -42.01 76.75
C ALA A 791 10.21 -42.44 76.15
N ALA A 792 11.29 -41.71 76.46
CA ALA A 792 12.60 -41.89 75.83
C ALA A 792 13.52 -42.88 76.57
N SER A 793 14.06 -43.86 75.84
CA SER A 793 15.23 -44.65 76.24
C SER A 793 16.48 -43.75 76.41
N PHE A 794 17.51 -44.23 77.12
CA PHE A 794 18.75 -43.45 77.33
C PHE A 794 19.41 -43.01 76.01
N THR A 795 19.41 -43.86 74.99
CA THR A 795 19.88 -43.54 73.63
C THR A 795 19.06 -42.46 72.95
N GLU A 796 17.73 -42.44 73.14
CA GLU A 796 16.86 -41.42 72.58
C GLU A 796 16.99 -40.07 73.29
N LYS A 797 17.33 -40.07 74.59
CA LYS A 797 17.67 -38.85 75.34
C LYS A 797 18.95 -38.21 74.82
N VAL A 798 20.01 -38.99 74.62
CA VAL A 798 21.27 -38.49 74.06
C VAL A 798 21.08 -38.00 72.62
N ALA A 799 20.29 -38.71 71.81
CA ALA A 799 19.94 -38.27 70.45
C ALA A 799 19.04 -37.01 70.44
N PHE A 800 18.19 -36.81 71.44
CA PHE A 800 17.41 -35.59 71.63
C PHE A 800 18.32 -34.42 72.06
N GLU A 801 19.24 -34.62 73.01
CA GLU A 801 20.23 -33.63 73.42
C GLU A 801 21.14 -33.19 72.26
N HIS A 802 21.57 -34.13 71.42
CA HIS A 802 22.34 -33.81 70.21
C HIS A 802 21.52 -33.01 69.20
N ARG A 803 20.24 -33.39 68.98
CA ARG A 803 19.32 -32.64 68.10
C ARG A 803 19.02 -31.24 68.65
N LEU A 804 18.88 -31.09 69.96
CA LEU A 804 18.67 -29.79 70.61
C LEU A 804 19.90 -28.89 70.44
N LYS A 805 21.11 -29.43 70.65
CA LYS A 805 22.36 -28.69 70.43
C LYS A 805 22.58 -28.31 68.96
N GLN A 806 22.16 -29.16 68.02
CA GLN A 806 22.19 -28.85 66.60
C GLN A 806 21.17 -27.77 66.24
N TYR A 807 19.94 -27.87 66.78
CA TYR A 807 18.91 -26.85 66.64
C TYR A 807 19.38 -25.49 67.16
N ASP A 808 20.01 -25.43 68.33
CA ASP A 808 20.54 -24.17 68.90
C ASP A 808 21.58 -23.53 67.96
N GLN A 809 22.47 -24.32 67.36
CA GLN A 809 23.46 -23.83 66.40
C GLN A 809 22.83 -23.34 65.09
N GLU A 810 21.82 -24.05 64.59
CA GLU A 810 21.08 -23.66 63.38
C GLU A 810 20.24 -22.40 63.63
N LEU A 811 19.63 -22.28 64.82
CA LEU A 811 18.86 -21.11 65.25
C LEU A 811 19.75 -19.88 65.36
N GLU A 812 20.94 -20.00 65.96
CA GLU A 812 21.89 -18.89 66.10
C GLU A 812 22.42 -18.43 64.72
N ARG A 813 22.69 -19.37 63.81
CA ARG A 813 23.07 -19.05 62.42
C ARG A 813 21.95 -18.36 61.66
N TRP A 814 20.72 -18.87 61.79
CA TRP A 814 19.54 -18.27 61.18
C TRP A 814 19.29 -16.85 61.73
N GLN A 815 19.38 -16.63 63.04
CA GLN A 815 19.24 -15.31 63.67
C GLN A 815 20.28 -14.32 63.15
N ARG A 816 21.56 -14.71 63.09
CA ARG A 816 22.62 -13.85 62.52
C ARG A 816 22.36 -13.53 61.05
N GLY A 817 21.96 -14.52 60.25
CA GLY A 817 21.61 -14.33 58.84
C GLY A 817 20.39 -13.42 58.65
N LEU A 818 19.38 -13.55 59.52
CA LEU A 818 18.18 -12.73 59.52
C LEU A 818 18.50 -11.27 59.87
N LEU A 819 19.33 -11.02 60.89
CA LEU A 819 19.76 -9.67 61.26
C LEU A 819 20.55 -9.00 60.14
N ALA A 820 21.47 -9.72 59.49
CA ALA A 820 22.20 -9.20 58.33
C ALA A 820 21.27 -8.86 57.15
N GLN A 821 20.29 -9.73 56.85
CA GLN A 821 19.28 -9.45 55.83
C GLN A 821 18.41 -8.26 56.22
N THR A 822 18.06 -8.13 57.49
CA THR A 822 17.27 -7.02 58.04
C THR A 822 18.00 -5.71 57.84
N GLU A 823 19.28 -5.64 58.19
CA GLU A 823 20.11 -4.44 57.97
C GLU A 823 20.19 -4.08 56.48
N ASN A 824 20.38 -5.06 55.60
CA ASN A 824 20.40 -4.84 54.15
C ASN A 824 19.05 -4.31 53.63
N THR A 825 17.95 -4.95 54.01
CA THR A 825 16.59 -4.58 53.57
C THR A 825 16.21 -3.18 54.07
N THR A 826 16.53 -2.87 55.33
CA THR A 826 16.35 -1.55 55.93
C THR A 826 17.13 -0.48 55.16
N LYS A 827 18.39 -0.73 54.78
CA LYS A 827 19.17 0.18 53.94
C LYS A 827 18.51 0.41 52.58
N LEU A 828 18.01 -0.64 51.93
CA LEU A 828 17.33 -0.53 50.64
C LEU A 828 16.03 0.28 50.76
N ILE A 829 15.23 0.07 51.80
CA ILE A 829 14.01 0.87 52.05
C ILE A 829 14.37 2.33 52.32
N TYR A 830 15.40 2.61 53.13
CA TYR A 830 15.85 3.98 53.37
C TYR A 830 16.40 4.67 52.12
N ASN A 831 17.00 3.95 51.17
CA ASN A 831 17.41 4.55 49.89
C ASN A 831 16.21 5.12 49.10
N VAL A 832 15.01 4.57 49.31
CA VAL A 832 13.75 5.09 48.73
C VAL A 832 13.20 6.23 49.57
N LEU A 833 13.05 6.05 50.88
CA LEU A 833 12.45 7.06 51.77
C LEU A 833 13.29 8.34 51.84
N LEU A 834 14.62 8.20 51.82
CA LEU A 834 15.60 9.28 51.93
C LEU A 834 16.33 9.52 50.61
N PHE A 835 15.63 9.31 49.48
CA PHE A 835 16.22 9.44 48.14
C PHE A 835 16.83 10.83 47.94
N ALA A 836 18.06 10.87 47.42
CA ALA A 836 18.86 12.09 47.36
C ALA A 836 18.24 13.21 46.50
N ASN A 837 18.58 14.45 46.84
CA ASN A 837 18.23 15.67 46.11
C ASN A 837 16.73 15.77 45.84
N GLY A 838 15.90 16.09 46.84
CA GLY A 838 14.47 16.39 46.66
C GLY A 838 13.48 15.22 46.78
N GLY A 839 13.94 13.99 47.05
CA GLY A 839 13.06 12.84 47.35
C GLY A 839 12.60 11.99 46.16
N TRP A 840 12.04 10.81 46.45
CA TRP A 840 11.73 9.77 45.46
C TRP A 840 10.59 10.15 44.51
N MET A 841 10.73 9.94 43.19
CA MET A 841 9.73 10.32 42.17
C MET A 841 9.37 11.82 42.19
N VAL A 842 10.38 12.69 42.35
CA VAL A 842 10.25 14.15 42.29
C VAL A 842 11.21 14.69 41.25
N ASP A 843 10.70 15.40 40.24
CA ASP A 843 11.51 16.04 39.21
C ASP A 843 12.35 17.19 39.80
N GLN A 844 13.55 17.42 39.25
CA GLN A 844 14.49 18.46 39.75
C GLN A 844 14.48 19.73 38.91
N ARG A 845 14.26 19.57 37.60
CA ARG A 845 14.10 20.68 36.67
C ARG A 845 12.65 20.68 36.20
N GLU A 846 11.96 21.78 36.48
CA GLU A 846 10.59 22.02 36.00
C GLU A 846 10.67 22.72 34.64
N ASP A 847 10.41 21.97 33.57
CA ASP A 847 9.95 22.55 32.31
C ASP A 847 8.40 22.57 32.30
N ASP A 848 7.78 23.25 31.31
CA ASP A 848 6.32 23.30 31.04
C ASP A 848 5.74 21.88 30.73
N SER A 849 5.86 20.99 31.72
CA SER A 849 5.76 19.54 31.57
C SER A 849 4.33 19.03 31.76
N ASP A 850 4.07 17.91 31.08
CA ASP A 850 2.83 17.14 31.05
C ASP A 850 2.23 16.92 32.44
N SER A 851 1.14 17.65 32.73
CA SER A 851 0.40 17.58 34.00
C SER A 851 -0.01 16.16 34.38
N GLY A 852 -0.22 15.27 33.40
CA GLY A 852 -0.56 13.87 33.62
C GLY A 852 0.59 13.08 34.27
N ARG A 853 1.83 13.28 33.82
CA ARG A 853 3.00 12.60 34.40
C ARG A 853 3.22 13.02 35.85
N LYS A 854 3.14 14.31 36.17
CA LYS A 854 3.32 14.83 37.53
C LYS A 854 2.28 14.23 38.50
N GLN A 855 1.01 14.15 38.08
CA GLN A 855 -0.04 13.53 38.87
C GLN A 855 0.19 12.02 39.09
N GLN A 856 0.69 11.31 38.08
CA GLN A 856 1.05 9.89 38.21
C GLN A 856 2.19 9.68 39.22
N LEU A 857 3.23 10.51 39.20
CA LEU A 857 4.33 10.44 40.15
C LEU A 857 3.86 10.72 41.60
N GLU A 858 2.99 11.71 41.78
CA GLU A 858 2.40 12.00 43.10
C GLU A 858 1.51 10.85 43.60
N SER A 859 0.69 10.27 42.72
CA SER A 859 -0.16 9.12 43.06
C SER A 859 0.68 7.90 43.47
N LEU A 860 1.79 7.65 42.76
CA LEU A 860 2.71 6.59 43.11
C LEU A 860 3.36 6.82 44.47
N ARG A 861 3.77 8.06 44.78
CA ARG A 861 4.30 8.42 46.10
C ARG A 861 3.29 8.12 47.20
N GLN A 862 2.04 8.54 47.03
CA GLN A 862 0.95 8.28 47.98
C GLN A 862 0.68 6.79 48.18
N LEU A 863 0.93 5.96 47.17
CA LEU A 863 0.76 4.51 47.26
C LEU A 863 1.96 3.79 47.91
N THR A 864 3.18 4.14 47.52
CA THR A 864 4.38 3.35 47.85
C THR A 864 5.06 3.78 49.14
N ILE A 865 5.13 5.09 49.44
CA ILE A 865 5.86 5.62 50.60
C ILE A 865 5.22 5.15 51.91
N PRO A 866 3.90 5.31 52.14
CA PRO A 866 3.27 4.80 53.36
C PRO A 866 3.46 3.30 53.53
N ARG A 867 3.28 2.54 52.45
CA ARG A 867 3.48 1.09 52.43
C ARG A 867 4.90 0.71 52.84
N LEU A 868 5.93 1.35 52.29
CA LEU A 868 7.33 1.07 52.66
C LEU A 868 7.61 1.41 54.13
N CYS A 869 7.03 2.48 54.67
CA CYS A 869 7.14 2.78 56.10
C CYS A 869 6.48 1.69 56.97
N PHE A 870 5.33 1.16 56.57
CA PHE A 870 4.69 0.04 57.27
C PHE A 870 5.52 -1.25 57.19
N LEU A 871 6.07 -1.57 56.02
CA LEU A 871 6.95 -2.74 55.85
C LEU A 871 8.25 -2.59 56.65
N LEU A 872 8.83 -1.39 56.68
CA LEU A 872 10.01 -1.09 57.49
C LEU A 872 9.72 -1.26 58.98
N HIS A 873 8.59 -0.74 59.45
CA HIS A 873 8.15 -0.96 60.83
C HIS A 873 7.98 -2.45 61.13
N ASP A 874 7.30 -3.21 60.26
CA ASP A 874 7.07 -4.64 60.45
C ASP A 874 8.39 -5.43 60.55
N ILE A 875 9.35 -5.14 59.68
CA ILE A 875 10.69 -5.75 59.70
C ILE A 875 11.40 -5.47 61.04
N LEU A 876 11.47 -4.20 61.44
CA LEU A 876 12.19 -3.78 62.64
C LEU A 876 11.50 -4.29 63.91
N HIS A 877 10.17 -4.28 63.95
CA HIS A 877 9.39 -4.76 65.09
C HIS A 877 9.53 -6.28 65.27
N LYS A 878 9.39 -7.06 64.20
CA LYS A 878 9.54 -8.54 64.25
C LYS A 878 10.95 -9.01 64.57
N THR A 879 11.96 -8.16 64.35
CA THR A 879 13.36 -8.43 64.70
C THR A 879 13.78 -7.79 66.02
N GLU A 880 12.82 -7.29 66.80
CA GLU A 880 12.99 -6.70 68.13
C GLU A 880 13.87 -5.45 68.16
N GLN A 881 14.04 -4.76 67.02
CA GLN A 881 14.77 -3.50 66.90
C GLN A 881 13.86 -2.30 67.18
N TYR A 882 13.19 -2.31 68.33
CA TYR A 882 12.12 -1.37 68.63
C TYR A 882 12.56 0.10 68.67
N GLY A 883 13.80 0.39 69.09
CA GLY A 883 14.34 1.77 69.04
C GLY A 883 14.44 2.32 67.62
N ALA A 884 14.81 1.48 66.65
CA ALA A 884 14.86 1.86 65.24
C ALA A 884 13.44 2.04 64.65
N CYS A 885 12.43 1.32 65.16
CA CYS A 885 11.03 1.56 64.79
C CYS A 885 10.61 3.00 65.12
N LEU A 886 10.98 3.50 66.30
CA LEU A 886 10.59 4.83 66.74
C LEU A 886 11.25 5.95 65.93
N GLN A 887 12.49 5.73 65.45
CA GLN A 887 13.20 6.65 64.56
C GLN A 887 12.50 6.84 63.19
N ILE A 888 11.59 5.94 62.78
CA ILE A 888 10.77 6.14 61.58
C ILE A 888 9.97 7.44 61.68
N ALA A 889 9.51 7.81 62.88
CA ALA A 889 8.76 9.05 63.11
C ALA A 889 9.60 10.30 62.76
N ASP A 890 10.88 10.31 63.14
CA ASP A 890 11.80 11.41 62.85
C ASP A 890 12.01 11.57 61.35
N HIS A 891 12.15 10.44 60.63
CA HIS A 891 12.30 10.44 59.18
C HIS A 891 11.03 10.90 58.46
N VAL A 892 9.85 10.49 58.92
CA VAL A 892 8.56 10.89 58.32
C VAL A 892 8.26 12.37 58.58
N ALA A 893 8.54 12.86 59.78
CA ALA A 893 8.33 14.25 60.19
C ALA A 893 9.42 15.22 59.69
N SER A 894 10.51 14.70 59.11
CA SER A 894 11.61 15.52 58.64
C SER A 894 11.19 16.53 57.56
N GLU A 895 11.50 17.80 57.78
CA GLU A 895 11.28 18.87 56.79
C GLU A 895 12.20 18.74 55.56
N GLN A 896 13.26 17.92 55.63
CA GLN A 896 14.16 17.72 54.51
C GLN A 896 13.48 16.93 53.36
N PHE A 897 12.63 15.96 53.71
CA PHE A 897 11.98 15.08 52.74
C PHE A 897 10.46 15.28 52.70
N THR A 898 9.88 15.89 53.74
CA THR A 898 8.45 16.21 53.87
C THR A 898 7.53 15.00 53.64
N LEU A 899 7.95 13.81 54.06
CA LEU A 899 7.23 12.56 53.80
C LEU A 899 5.82 12.58 54.40
N TYR A 900 5.62 13.26 55.53
CA TYR A 900 4.31 13.45 56.18
C TYR A 900 3.22 14.00 55.25
N LYS A 901 3.56 14.77 54.21
CA LYS A 901 2.59 15.31 53.23
C LYS A 901 2.04 14.26 52.27
N VAL A 902 2.73 13.14 52.14
CA VAL A 902 2.37 12.04 51.23
C VAL A 902 1.34 11.09 51.86
N PHE A 903 1.31 11.02 53.20
CA PHE A 903 0.41 10.14 53.93
C PHE A 903 -1.01 10.70 53.93
N ARG A 904 -1.99 9.79 53.81
CA ARG A 904 -3.38 10.09 54.17
C ARG A 904 -3.53 10.13 55.68
N GLN A 905 -4.59 10.79 56.14
CA GLN A 905 -4.82 10.99 57.58
C GLN A 905 -4.98 9.66 58.33
N ASP A 906 -5.66 8.68 57.74
CA ASP A 906 -5.84 7.33 58.26
C ASP A 906 -4.53 6.53 58.28
N GLU A 907 -3.70 6.65 57.24
CA GLU A 907 -2.38 6.02 57.17
C GLU A 907 -1.42 6.56 58.24
N LEU A 908 -1.46 7.87 58.50
CA LEU A 908 -0.65 8.48 59.55
C LEU A 908 -1.12 8.03 60.94
N GLN A 909 -2.44 7.91 61.16
CA GLN A 909 -2.99 7.34 62.39
C GLN A 909 -2.56 5.88 62.58
N HIS A 910 -2.54 5.10 61.50
CA HIS A 910 -2.07 3.72 61.52
C HIS A 910 -0.58 3.63 61.86
N LEU A 911 0.26 4.48 61.26
CA LEU A 911 1.69 4.56 61.59
C LEU A 911 1.90 4.86 63.09
N LEU A 912 1.17 5.85 63.64
CA LEU A 912 1.26 6.19 65.06
C LEU A 912 0.80 5.03 65.96
N HIS A 913 -0.18 4.24 65.52
CA HIS A 913 -0.59 3.03 66.24
C HIS A 913 0.52 1.98 66.28
N LEU A 914 1.15 1.70 65.14
CA LEU A 914 2.28 0.79 65.02
C LEU A 914 3.46 1.23 65.90
N LEU A 915 3.80 2.52 65.88
CA LEU A 915 4.86 3.09 66.73
C LEU A 915 4.54 2.96 68.22
N ARG A 916 3.27 3.11 68.60
CA ARG A 916 2.82 2.87 69.98
C ARG A 916 3.03 1.41 70.38
N GLU A 917 2.73 0.44 69.52
CA GLU A 917 2.98 -0.98 69.80
C GLU A 917 4.46 -1.26 70.05
N SER A 918 5.34 -0.69 69.21
CA SER A 918 6.79 -0.76 69.41
C SER A 918 7.22 -0.09 70.73
N SER A 919 6.66 1.08 71.08
CA SER A 919 6.95 1.76 72.35
C SER A 919 6.53 0.94 73.57
N VAL A 920 5.40 0.24 73.52
CA VAL A 920 4.97 -0.69 74.59
C VAL A 920 5.94 -1.87 74.70
N ALA A 921 6.43 -2.41 73.58
CA ALA A 921 7.42 -3.47 73.59
C ALA A 921 8.77 -3.01 74.17
N VAL A 922 9.18 -1.76 73.93
CA VAL A 922 10.35 -1.13 74.56
C VAL A 922 10.20 -1.04 76.08
N LEU A 923 9.02 -0.62 76.57
CA LEU A 923 8.75 -0.54 78.02
C LEU A 923 8.86 -1.91 78.70
N ASN A 924 8.46 -2.98 78.00
CA ASN A 924 8.64 -4.35 78.49
C ASN A 924 10.11 -4.78 78.59
N GLN A 925 11.04 -4.06 77.93
CA GLN A 925 12.49 -4.26 78.02
C GLN A 925 13.17 -3.39 79.12
N ASN A 926 12.40 -2.76 80.02
CA ASN A 926 12.89 -1.83 81.05
C ASN A 926 13.61 -0.57 80.51
N LYS A 927 13.23 -0.14 79.30
CA LYS A 927 13.70 1.12 78.70
C LYS A 927 12.59 2.18 78.74
N ASP A 928 12.94 3.45 78.54
CA ASP A 928 11.95 4.52 78.44
C ASP A 928 11.07 4.35 77.17
N PRO A 929 9.96 5.09 77.02
CA PRO A 929 9.08 4.96 75.85
C PRO A 929 9.75 5.20 74.48
N LEU A 930 10.96 5.76 74.45
CA LEU A 930 11.74 6.12 73.27
C LEU A 930 12.93 5.18 73.01
N GLY A 931 13.19 4.21 73.90
CA GLY A 931 14.27 3.23 73.75
C GLY A 931 15.59 3.60 74.43
N TYR A 932 15.62 4.66 75.24
CA TYR A 932 16.76 5.02 76.07
C TYR A 932 16.75 4.23 77.39
N GLU A 933 17.94 4.00 77.95
CA GLU A 933 18.07 3.39 79.28
C GLU A 933 17.44 4.33 80.32
N ILE A 934 16.60 3.78 81.20
CA ILE A 934 15.99 4.54 82.29
C ILE A 934 17.08 4.82 83.32
N GLU A 935 17.41 6.10 83.53
CA GLU A 935 18.34 6.54 84.59
C GLU A 935 17.83 6.25 86.00
#